data_AF-A0A2K3PHH4-F1
#
_entry.id   AF-A0A2K3PHH4-F1
#
_cell.length_a   1.000
_cell.length_b   1.000
_cell.length_c   1.000
_cell.angle_alpha   90.00
_cell.angle_beta   90.00
_cell.angle_gamma   90.00
#
_symmetry.space_group_name_H-M   'P 1'
#
loop_
_entity.id
_entity.type
_entity.pdbx_description
1 polymer ?
#
loop_
_entity_poly.entity_id
_entity_poly.type
_entity_poly.pdbx_seq_one_letter_code
_entity_poly.pdbx_strand_id
1 'polypeptide(L)'
;MGLTEDLYKQYQSLFAQYDYVIGKVVSHKKNKKSSVSSADSEEEFFSSEEVDGSNRRRSSEKEQKYVSDTVKQEPDRGDNRDGKDLNQNIDAAESERKLTSLMEEMKSLSNDKMDLQLQIESQANEVKQLSIKNTELHNHVMELESLLKEKQDVVSKLEAKLDNSEEQSKSNIGKLMAQVNELVLETKTLRTEKDEMEEKIKCDKKETSNEREDLMKKLKVMQEKLDSQEKLNKELETKMEGKGEEISQFLIQIENLKANLAETKSTEQTMMEEKADLLARLNDMELELEIQRNQTKKLEEQLRDTNYEIKQMTNENKSLQDRNDELKAAMTQRGEDISSFLMENNSDENGASMEIMALKAEVNEMRLDLDNLNEHKTKLEIQNERNQKEYAESLAKMENLNTKLTTQIADQAKTIKDQLLTIDRIKAEQKETMITSSKFRLSQRVAERKMEELAEKVKRKMEDNIRLLHQRIHVAEQLNNENKNSCKLIMLRYEQENKILGEKVVFYENELESLKGAATASEVTHSPVIDLKGFEFEAALNGLDAAVAKVEEHRECVVKNVSKMLYEVQFAKDWIKNMNVEMKQLKDNVDCLTTLLNQKEEQGLLLRDKVWNLEATVSKEGGEKLNLTNAVNQLEKKVAKLEKNLKEKDEDLDSLGEKKREAIRQLCLVVEFHRDRCNYLMKLVTNMRVNKKKK
;
A
#
# COMPACT_ATOMS: atom_id res chain seq x y z
N MET A 1 -17.49 30.13 9.54
CA MET A 1 -16.67 31.37 9.41
C MET A 1 -17.61 32.57 9.29
N GLY A 2 -17.74 33.25 8.14
CA GLY A 2 -18.50 34.52 8.04
C GLY A 2 -19.92 34.53 8.67
N LEU A 3 -20.80 33.61 8.26
CA LEU A 3 -22.19 33.54 8.78
C LEU A 3 -22.28 33.34 10.30
N THR A 4 -21.34 32.59 10.90
CA THR A 4 -21.29 32.39 12.35
C THR A 4 -20.76 33.62 13.09
N GLU A 5 -19.84 34.39 12.49
CA GLU A 5 -19.33 35.63 13.09
C GLU A 5 -20.33 36.79 12.98
N ASP A 6 -21.11 36.87 11.91
CA ASP A 6 -22.17 37.88 11.80
C ASP A 6 -23.36 37.60 12.73
N LEU A 7 -23.73 36.32 12.93
CA LEU A 7 -24.67 35.93 13.99
C LEU A 7 -24.15 36.31 15.38
N TYR A 8 -22.86 36.11 15.65
CA TYR A 8 -22.25 36.47 16.93
C TYR A 8 -22.22 38.00 17.15
N LYS A 9 -21.91 38.80 16.11
CA LYS A 9 -21.98 40.27 16.17
C LYS A 9 -23.42 40.77 16.36
N GLN A 10 -24.41 40.16 15.70
CA GLN A 10 -25.82 40.50 15.90
C GLN A 10 -26.27 40.18 17.32
N TYR A 11 -25.84 39.05 17.89
CA TYR A 11 -26.09 38.68 19.28
C TYR A 11 -25.48 39.69 20.28
N GLN A 12 -24.22 40.09 20.09
CA GLN A 12 -23.59 41.12 20.92
C GLN A 12 -24.29 42.49 20.82
N SER A 13 -24.72 42.88 19.63
CA SER A 13 -25.47 44.13 19.39
C SER A 13 -26.82 44.12 20.13
N LEU A 14 -27.52 42.98 20.14
CA LEU A 14 -28.77 42.80 20.87
C LEU A 14 -28.57 42.88 22.40
N PHE A 15 -27.49 42.29 22.91
CA PHE A 15 -27.17 42.34 24.34
C PHE A 15 -26.89 43.77 24.82
N ALA A 16 -26.12 44.54 24.04
CA ALA A 16 -25.84 45.95 24.35
C ALA A 16 -27.10 46.85 24.38
N GLN A 17 -28.14 46.51 23.61
CA GLN A 17 -29.45 47.19 23.70
C GLN A 17 -30.23 46.80 24.97
N TYR A 18 -30.04 45.57 25.47
CA TYR A 18 -30.71 45.09 26.69
C TYR A 18 -30.20 45.79 27.95
N ASP A 19 -28.88 45.94 28.08
CA ASP A 19 -28.26 46.68 29.20
C ASP A 19 -28.68 48.16 29.24
N TYR A 20 -28.85 48.79 28.07
CA TYR A 20 -29.35 50.17 27.96
C TYR A 20 -30.80 50.34 28.45
N VAL A 21 -31.62 49.28 28.40
CA VAL A 21 -32.99 49.27 28.96
C VAL A 21 -32.96 49.06 30.47
N ILE A 22 -32.16 48.12 30.97
CA ILE A 22 -32.04 47.83 32.41
C ILE A 22 -31.48 49.02 33.20
N GLY A 23 -30.52 49.76 32.62
CA GLY A 23 -29.85 50.89 33.25
C GLY A 23 -30.76 52.07 33.66
N LYS A 24 -32.04 52.11 33.27
CA LYS A 24 -32.98 53.20 33.60
C LYS A 24 -33.92 52.95 34.78
N VAL A 25 -33.97 51.74 35.35
CA VAL A 25 -35.01 51.38 36.34
C VAL A 25 -34.53 51.46 37.80
N VAL A 26 -33.21 51.35 38.08
CA VAL A 26 -32.69 51.22 39.45
C VAL A 26 -32.02 52.50 39.96
N SER A 27 -32.82 53.49 40.34
CA SER A 27 -32.37 54.52 41.30
C SER A 27 -33.51 55.24 42.04
N HIS A 28 -33.79 54.85 43.30
CA HIS A 28 -34.07 55.76 44.42
C HIS A 28 -34.14 55.01 45.77
N LYS A 29 -33.53 55.58 46.83
CA LYS A 29 -33.65 55.29 48.29
C LYS A 29 -33.82 53.81 48.73
N LYS A 30 -32.81 53.08 49.24
CA LYS A 30 -31.94 53.22 50.45
C LYS A 30 -32.66 53.24 51.81
N ASN A 31 -32.09 52.45 52.74
CA ASN A 31 -32.28 52.35 54.21
C ASN A 31 -33.51 51.50 54.65
N LYS A 32 -33.45 50.68 55.72
CA LYS A 32 -32.39 50.46 56.74
C LYS A 32 -32.40 49.01 57.32
N LYS A 33 -31.26 48.59 57.88
CA LYS A 33 -31.01 47.46 58.82
C LYS A 33 -31.96 47.45 60.04
N SER A 34 -32.14 46.40 60.87
CA SER A 34 -31.94 44.92 60.82
C SER A 34 -32.39 44.31 62.18
N SER A 35 -32.49 42.96 62.31
CA SER A 35 -32.14 42.09 63.49
C SER A 35 -32.17 42.62 64.96
N VAL A 36 -32.60 41.92 66.03
CA VAL A 36 -33.09 40.52 66.28
C VAL A 36 -33.58 40.38 67.75
N SER A 37 -34.48 39.42 68.03
CA SER A 37 -34.83 38.71 69.31
C SER A 37 -35.26 39.39 70.65
N SER A 38 -36.21 38.69 71.30
CA SER A 38 -36.29 38.23 72.71
C SER A 38 -36.78 39.11 73.89
N ALA A 39 -37.64 38.46 74.70
CA ALA A 39 -37.87 38.60 76.16
C ALA A 39 -38.58 39.86 76.69
N ASP A 40 -39.18 39.86 77.90
CA ASP A 40 -40.06 38.90 78.61
C ASP A 40 -40.61 39.61 79.89
N SER A 41 -41.63 39.07 80.58
CA SER A 41 -42.07 39.48 81.95
C SER A 41 -42.57 40.95 82.12
N GLU A 42 -43.22 41.40 83.22
CA GLU A 42 -44.27 40.82 84.09
C GLU A 42 -44.97 41.94 84.92
N GLU A 43 -46.11 41.59 85.55
CA GLU A 43 -46.65 42.06 86.85
C GLU A 43 -47.03 43.55 87.21
N GLU A 44 -48.31 43.65 87.63
CA GLU A 44 -48.84 44.23 88.90
C GLU A 44 -49.16 45.74 89.14
N PHE A 45 -50.01 45.91 90.19
CA PHE A 45 -50.53 47.09 90.89
C PHE A 45 -51.55 48.00 90.14
N PHE A 46 -52.64 48.49 90.76
CA PHE A 46 -53.01 48.62 92.19
C PHE A 46 -54.42 48.06 92.55
N SER A 47 -54.69 47.94 93.86
CA SER A 47 -55.93 47.46 94.51
C SER A 47 -56.77 48.59 95.16
N SER A 48 -57.93 48.24 95.75
CA SER A 48 -58.56 48.90 96.93
C SER A 48 -59.33 50.24 96.69
N GLU A 49 -60.33 50.68 97.48
CA GLU A 49 -61.20 50.08 98.54
C GLU A 49 -62.48 50.95 98.72
N GLU A 50 -63.54 50.40 99.35
CA GLU A 50 -64.67 50.96 100.16
C GLU A 50 -65.13 52.48 100.21
N VAL A 51 -66.26 52.69 100.95
CA VAL A 51 -66.82 53.97 101.50
C VAL A 51 -67.59 54.85 100.49
N ASP A 52 -68.90 55.12 100.57
CA ASP A 52 -69.89 55.49 101.63
C ASP A 52 -70.03 57.02 101.90
N GLY A 53 -71.27 57.44 102.20
CA GLY A 53 -71.70 58.82 102.44
C GLY A 53 -72.49 59.47 101.29
N SER A 54 -73.54 60.28 101.51
CA SER A 54 -74.12 60.75 102.78
C SER A 54 -75.56 61.30 102.63
N ASN A 55 -76.33 61.25 103.73
CA ASN A 55 -77.56 62.02 104.05
C ASN A 55 -78.86 61.68 103.27
N ARG A 56 -80.06 61.63 103.89
CA ARG A 56 -80.51 62.05 105.24
C ARG A 56 -81.71 61.20 105.74
N ARG A 57 -81.70 60.76 107.03
CA ARG A 57 -82.82 60.53 108.01
C ARG A 57 -84.10 59.81 107.50
N ARG A 58 -84.61 58.69 108.04
CA ARG A 58 -84.51 57.91 109.31
C ARG A 58 -85.17 58.51 110.57
N SER A 59 -85.85 57.62 111.34
CA SER A 59 -86.53 57.77 112.65
C SER A 59 -87.97 58.35 112.62
N SER A 60 -88.93 57.91 113.46
CA SER A 60 -89.00 56.75 114.39
C SER A 60 -90.44 56.53 114.92
N GLU A 61 -90.75 55.33 115.43
CA GLU A 61 -92.00 55.03 116.15
C GLU A 61 -91.97 55.52 117.62
N LYS A 62 -93.12 55.96 118.16
CA LYS A 62 -93.75 55.50 119.44
C LYS A 62 -94.64 56.54 120.16
N GLU A 63 -95.87 56.10 120.43
CA GLU A 63 -96.62 56.13 121.71
C GLU A 63 -96.95 57.44 122.49
N GLN A 64 -98.16 57.39 123.10
CA GLN A 64 -98.69 58.19 124.22
C GLN A 64 -99.12 59.66 123.95
N LYS A 65 -100.08 60.30 124.66
CA LYS A 65 -101.29 59.99 125.50
C LYS A 65 -101.44 61.16 126.52
N TYR A 66 -102.66 61.37 127.05
CA TYR A 66 -103.14 62.47 127.94
C TYR A 66 -103.60 63.72 127.16
N VAL A 67 -104.89 64.14 127.21
CA VAL A 67 -105.70 64.74 128.31
C VAL A 67 -105.38 66.23 128.44
N SER A 68 -106.35 67.16 128.28
CA SER A 68 -107.38 67.44 129.30
C SER A 68 -108.68 68.11 128.78
N ASP A 69 -109.77 67.87 129.51
CA ASP A 69 -110.88 68.80 129.87
C ASP A 69 -111.76 69.49 128.78
N THR A 70 -113.09 69.62 128.91
CA THR A 70 -114.05 69.26 130.01
C THR A 70 -115.51 69.18 129.50
N VAL A 71 -116.38 68.39 130.19
CA VAL A 71 -117.85 68.60 130.38
C VAL A 71 -118.77 68.61 129.13
N LYS A 72 -119.93 67.92 129.03
CA LYS A 72 -120.63 66.80 129.73
C LYS A 72 -121.55 66.16 128.65
N GLN A 73 -121.79 64.85 128.51
CA GLN A 73 -122.12 63.73 129.41
C GLN A 73 -123.62 63.38 129.42
N GLU A 74 -123.91 62.09 129.24
CA GLU A 74 -125.12 61.31 129.62
C GLU A 74 -125.39 61.38 131.16
N PRO A 75 -126.41 60.71 131.77
CA PRO A 75 -127.50 59.87 131.22
C PRO A 75 -128.91 60.08 131.89
N ASP A 76 -129.82 59.12 131.64
CA ASP A 76 -130.81 58.55 132.57
C ASP A 76 -132.24 59.17 132.70
N ARG A 77 -133.09 58.53 133.52
CA ARG A 77 -134.55 58.43 133.32
C ARG A 77 -135.40 59.51 134.01
N GLY A 78 -136.49 59.88 133.34
CA GLY A 78 -137.87 59.55 133.74
C GLY A 78 -138.39 59.87 135.17
N ASP A 79 -139.25 60.90 135.20
CA ASP A 79 -140.66 60.84 135.68
C ASP A 79 -141.03 61.13 137.17
N ASN A 80 -141.95 62.11 137.32
CA ASN A 80 -143.05 62.27 138.30
C ASN A 80 -142.89 62.61 139.83
N ARG A 81 -143.31 63.86 140.15
CA ARG A 81 -144.43 64.28 141.05
C ARG A 81 -144.34 64.54 142.60
N ASP A 82 -145.09 65.59 142.97
CA ASP A 82 -145.97 65.87 144.15
C ASP A 82 -145.49 66.06 145.62
N GLY A 83 -145.77 67.28 146.16
CA GLY A 83 -146.34 67.53 147.50
C GLY A 83 -145.41 67.76 148.73
N LYS A 84 -145.85 68.32 149.88
CA LYS A 84 -147.06 69.12 150.24
C LYS A 84 -146.96 69.66 151.71
N ASP A 85 -147.74 70.69 152.09
CA ASP A 85 -148.21 71.03 153.47
C ASP A 85 -147.15 71.52 154.53
N LEU A 86 -147.44 72.18 155.69
CA LEU A 86 -148.70 72.64 156.35
C LEU A 86 -148.47 73.75 157.45
N ASN A 87 -149.56 74.46 157.81
CA ASN A 87 -149.99 74.91 159.16
C ASN A 87 -149.64 76.31 159.75
N GLN A 88 -150.66 77.16 159.96
CA GLN A 88 -151.05 77.85 161.22
C GLN A 88 -152.22 78.87 160.98
N ASN A 89 -152.92 79.40 162.00
CA ASN A 89 -154.01 78.81 162.81
C ASN A 89 -154.88 79.95 163.41
N ILE A 90 -156.02 79.65 164.06
CA ILE A 90 -156.86 80.54 164.92
C ILE A 90 -157.85 81.52 164.21
N ASP A 91 -159.09 81.04 164.16
CA ASP A 91 -160.38 81.67 164.50
C ASP A 91 -160.93 82.94 163.76
N ALA A 92 -161.99 82.67 162.98
CA ALA A 92 -163.22 83.48 162.87
C ALA A 92 -163.23 84.80 162.05
N ALA A 93 -162.44 84.92 160.98
CA ALA A 93 -162.70 85.88 159.88
C ALA A 93 -161.97 85.51 158.55
N GLU A 94 -161.92 84.24 158.17
CA GLU A 94 -160.77 83.69 157.41
C GLU A 94 -160.70 83.99 155.89
N SER A 95 -161.77 84.41 155.22
CA SER A 95 -161.86 84.30 153.75
C SER A 95 -161.18 85.39 152.92
N GLU A 96 -160.98 86.61 153.44
CA GLU A 96 -160.68 87.78 152.58
C GLU A 96 -159.19 88.14 152.44
N ARG A 97 -158.29 87.69 153.35
CA ARG A 97 -156.89 88.15 153.36
C ARG A 97 -155.94 87.39 152.41
N LYS A 98 -156.34 86.25 151.83
CA LYS A 98 -155.47 85.43 150.95
C LYS A 98 -155.25 86.05 149.55
N LEU A 99 -156.06 87.04 149.15
CA LEU A 99 -156.08 87.54 147.78
C LEU A 99 -155.00 88.59 147.45
N THR A 100 -154.44 89.27 148.46
CA THR A 100 -153.44 90.35 148.26
C THR A 100 -152.02 89.86 148.04
N SER A 101 -151.61 88.72 148.63
CA SER A 101 -150.21 88.25 148.57
C SER A 101 -149.76 87.82 147.16
N LEU A 102 -150.67 87.21 146.38
CA LEU A 102 -150.38 86.75 145.01
C LEU A 102 -150.11 87.91 144.03
N MET A 103 -150.47 89.14 144.39
CA MET A 103 -150.32 90.31 143.52
C MET A 103 -148.88 90.84 143.48
N GLU A 104 -148.04 90.50 144.48
CA GLU A 104 -146.63 90.91 144.52
C GLU A 104 -145.70 89.94 143.77
N GLU A 105 -145.94 88.61 143.86
CA GLU A 105 -145.19 87.60 143.08
C GLU A 105 -145.32 87.82 141.57
N MET A 106 -146.54 88.12 141.09
CA MET A 106 -146.83 88.47 139.69
C MET A 106 -145.99 89.66 139.17
N LYS A 107 -145.48 90.51 140.08
CA LYS A 107 -144.70 91.69 139.73
C LYS A 107 -143.20 91.38 139.56
N SER A 108 -142.69 90.33 140.20
CA SER A 108 -141.31 89.85 140.03
C SER A 108 -141.11 89.26 138.64
N LEU A 109 -141.96 88.30 138.27
CA LEU A 109 -141.91 87.56 136.99
C LEU A 109 -142.03 88.48 135.75
N SER A 110 -142.54 89.70 135.89
CA SER A 110 -142.60 90.68 134.81
C SER A 110 -141.25 91.32 134.46
N ASN A 111 -140.30 91.34 135.40
CA ASN A 111 -138.97 91.91 135.16
C ASN A 111 -138.03 90.88 134.51
N ASP A 112 -138.00 89.64 135.02
CA ASP A 112 -137.16 88.56 134.51
C ASP A 112 -137.41 88.27 133.02
N LYS A 113 -138.66 88.47 132.57
CA LYS A 113 -139.07 88.38 131.17
C LYS A 113 -138.40 89.43 130.26
N MET A 114 -138.10 90.62 130.77
CA MET A 114 -137.56 91.74 130.01
C MET A 114 -136.09 91.49 129.63
N ASP A 115 -135.28 91.04 130.58
CA ASP A 115 -133.84 90.85 130.39
C ASP A 115 -133.53 89.68 129.45
N LEU A 116 -134.29 88.57 129.55
CA LEU A 116 -134.21 87.46 128.59
C LEU A 116 -134.49 87.90 127.15
N GLN A 117 -135.41 88.86 126.96
CA GLN A 117 -135.76 89.34 125.62
C GLN A 117 -134.63 90.19 125.00
N LEU A 118 -133.90 90.98 125.80
CA LEU A 118 -132.69 91.69 125.35
C LEU A 118 -131.54 90.72 125.02
N GLN A 119 -131.39 89.63 125.77
CA GLN A 119 -130.36 88.61 125.50
C GLN A 119 -130.57 87.91 124.16
N ILE A 120 -131.83 87.58 123.82
CA ILE A 120 -132.21 86.99 122.52
C ILE A 120 -131.86 87.94 121.36
N GLU A 121 -132.14 89.24 121.50
CA GLU A 121 -131.87 90.23 120.45
C GLU A 121 -130.36 90.49 120.24
N SER A 122 -129.54 90.33 121.28
CA SER A 122 -128.08 90.30 121.15
C SER A 122 -127.61 89.12 120.28
N GLN A 123 -128.01 87.89 120.64
CA GLN A 123 -127.63 86.67 119.92
C GLN A 123 -128.12 86.67 118.45
N ALA A 124 -129.31 87.21 118.20
CA ALA A 124 -129.88 87.30 116.85
C ALA A 124 -129.05 88.19 115.88
N ASN A 125 -128.26 89.13 116.40
CA ASN A 125 -127.40 89.98 115.58
C ASN A 125 -125.99 89.41 115.38
N GLU A 126 -125.48 88.65 116.35
CA GLU A 126 -124.21 87.90 116.21
C GLU A 126 -124.33 86.82 115.11
N VAL A 127 -125.44 86.09 115.07
CA VAL A 127 -125.74 85.10 114.01
C VAL A 127 -125.74 85.72 112.60
N LYS A 128 -126.21 86.97 112.44
CA LYS A 128 -126.19 87.67 111.14
C LYS A 128 -124.76 88.00 110.70
N GLN A 129 -123.90 88.45 111.62
CA GLN A 129 -122.48 88.71 111.33
C GLN A 129 -121.75 87.43 110.91
N LEU A 130 -121.99 86.32 111.61
CA LEU A 130 -121.43 85.01 111.25
C LEU A 130 -121.90 84.54 109.85
N SER A 131 -123.18 84.75 109.51
CA SER A 131 -123.73 84.40 108.20
C SER A 131 -122.99 85.09 107.04
N ILE A 132 -122.69 86.39 107.17
CA ILE A 132 -121.97 87.16 106.13
C ILE A 132 -120.55 86.60 105.93
N LYS A 133 -119.78 86.42 107.01
CA LYS A 133 -118.43 85.83 106.93
C LYS A 133 -118.44 84.43 106.31
N ASN A 134 -119.48 83.63 106.56
CA ASN A 134 -119.58 82.29 105.98
C ASN A 134 -119.79 82.36 104.45
N THR A 135 -120.56 83.34 103.95
CA THR A 135 -120.69 83.56 102.50
C THR A 135 -119.42 84.10 101.84
N GLU A 136 -118.66 84.97 102.51
CA GLU A 136 -117.36 85.47 102.01
C GLU A 136 -116.33 84.34 101.91
N LEU A 137 -116.22 83.50 102.95
CA LEU A 137 -115.34 82.32 102.96
C LEU A 137 -115.71 81.32 101.87
N HIS A 138 -117.00 81.06 101.65
CA HIS A 138 -117.45 80.14 100.60
C HIS A 138 -117.06 80.62 99.20
N ASN A 139 -117.15 81.92 98.93
CA ASN A 139 -116.72 82.50 97.65
C ASN A 139 -115.21 82.34 97.42
N HIS A 140 -114.37 82.58 98.44
CA HIS A 140 -112.93 82.33 98.34
C HIS A 140 -112.58 80.84 98.18
N VAL A 141 -113.35 79.93 98.79
CA VAL A 141 -113.18 78.49 98.55
C VAL A 141 -113.47 78.14 97.10
N MET A 142 -114.57 78.62 96.51
CA MET A 142 -114.88 78.41 95.08
C MET A 142 -113.80 78.96 94.14
N GLU A 143 -113.23 80.13 94.46
CA GLU A 143 -112.15 80.74 93.68
C GLU A 143 -110.86 79.90 93.73
N LEU A 144 -110.50 79.40 94.91
CA LEU A 144 -109.36 78.48 95.10
C LEU A 144 -109.59 77.11 94.44
N GLU A 145 -110.82 76.56 94.47
CA GLU A 145 -111.17 75.32 93.78
C GLU A 145 -111.06 75.46 92.25
N SER A 146 -111.53 76.58 91.70
CA SER A 146 -111.38 76.91 90.28
C SER A 146 -109.90 77.01 89.86
N LEU A 147 -109.10 77.71 90.67
CA LEU A 147 -107.67 77.89 90.42
C LEU A 147 -106.88 76.58 90.58
N LEU A 148 -107.25 75.74 91.57
CA LEU A 148 -106.73 74.38 91.72
C LEU A 148 -107.06 73.51 90.50
N LYS A 149 -108.27 73.62 89.95
CA LYS A 149 -108.68 72.91 88.73
C LYS A 149 -107.82 73.30 87.53
N GLU A 150 -107.58 74.60 87.34
CA GLU A 150 -106.69 75.10 86.27
C GLU A 150 -105.25 74.58 86.45
N LYS A 151 -104.71 74.57 87.69
CA LYS A 151 -103.37 74.02 87.93
C LYS A 151 -103.29 72.52 87.71
N GLN A 152 -104.32 71.74 88.08
CA GLN A 152 -104.38 70.32 87.77
C GLN A 152 -104.37 70.05 86.26
N ASP A 153 -105.17 70.81 85.51
CA ASP A 153 -105.22 70.73 84.04
C ASP A 153 -103.89 71.13 83.37
N VAL A 154 -103.08 71.98 83.99
CA VAL A 154 -101.73 72.32 83.53
C VAL A 154 -100.72 71.23 83.90
N VAL A 155 -100.80 70.67 85.12
CA VAL A 155 -99.96 69.56 85.56
C VAL A 155 -100.13 68.35 84.65
N SER A 156 -101.36 67.91 84.37
CA SER A 156 -101.57 66.74 83.51
C SER A 156 -101.27 66.98 82.03
N LYS A 157 -101.18 68.24 81.57
CA LYS A 157 -100.61 68.61 80.26
C LYS A 157 -99.08 68.64 80.23
N LEU A 158 -98.42 68.67 81.40
CA LEU A 158 -96.97 68.54 81.53
C LEU A 158 -96.57 67.08 81.74
N GLU A 159 -97.32 66.31 82.55
CA GLU A 159 -97.17 64.86 82.73
C GLU A 159 -97.22 64.16 81.35
N ALA A 160 -98.30 64.32 80.59
CA ALA A 160 -98.43 63.71 79.26
C ALA A 160 -97.35 64.14 78.23
N LYS A 161 -96.72 65.31 78.42
CA LYS A 161 -95.57 65.74 77.60
C LYS A 161 -94.26 65.08 78.05
N LEU A 162 -94.07 64.94 79.36
CA LEU A 162 -92.93 64.24 79.95
C LEU A 162 -92.96 62.78 79.52
N ASP A 163 -94.09 62.09 79.69
CA ASP A 163 -94.31 60.69 79.29
C ASP A 163 -93.95 60.46 77.81
N ASN A 164 -94.54 61.25 76.90
CA ASN A 164 -94.25 61.17 75.47
C ASN A 164 -92.77 61.44 75.15
N SER A 165 -92.11 62.36 75.87
CA SER A 165 -90.66 62.62 75.70
C SER A 165 -89.80 61.47 76.25
N GLU A 166 -90.25 60.81 77.31
CA GLU A 166 -89.58 59.65 77.91
C GLU A 166 -89.74 58.41 77.01
N GLU A 167 -90.92 58.16 76.45
CA GLU A 167 -91.15 57.11 75.45
C GLU A 167 -90.34 57.35 74.18
N GLN A 168 -90.30 58.58 73.66
CA GLN A 168 -89.45 58.92 72.52
C GLN A 168 -87.96 58.70 72.84
N SER A 169 -87.52 59.03 74.05
CA SER A 169 -86.16 58.79 74.52
C SER A 169 -85.85 57.29 74.66
N LYS A 170 -86.74 56.51 75.26
CA LYS A 170 -86.66 55.03 75.35
C LYS A 170 -86.60 54.39 73.96
N SER A 171 -87.42 54.86 73.01
CA SER A 171 -87.42 54.39 71.62
C SER A 171 -86.08 54.66 70.92
N ASN A 172 -85.51 55.85 71.13
CA ASN A 172 -84.21 56.22 70.55
C ASN A 172 -83.05 55.46 71.21
N ILE A 173 -83.07 55.28 72.53
CA ILE A 173 -82.11 54.43 73.26
C ILE A 173 -82.18 52.99 72.76
N GLY A 174 -83.39 52.44 72.56
CA GLY A 174 -83.58 51.10 72.00
C GLY A 174 -83.00 50.93 70.58
N LYS A 175 -83.19 51.93 69.70
CA LYS A 175 -82.60 51.93 68.35
C LYS A 175 -81.07 52.01 68.39
N LEU A 176 -80.52 52.89 69.22
CA LEU A 176 -79.06 53.01 69.40
C LEU A 176 -78.46 51.74 70.01
N MET A 177 -79.13 51.12 70.97
CA MET A 177 -78.70 49.85 71.57
C MET A 177 -78.74 48.70 70.55
N ALA A 178 -79.75 48.65 69.67
CA ALA A 178 -79.77 47.71 68.56
C ALA A 178 -78.59 47.91 67.60
N GLN A 179 -78.33 49.15 67.17
CA GLN A 179 -77.18 49.48 66.31
C GLN A 179 -75.83 49.18 66.97
N VAL A 180 -75.67 49.45 68.27
CA VAL A 180 -74.47 49.08 69.02
C VAL A 180 -74.29 47.56 69.08
N ASN A 181 -75.37 46.79 69.31
CA ASN A 181 -75.30 45.33 69.32
C ASN A 181 -74.97 44.76 67.93
N GLU A 182 -75.51 45.34 66.86
CA GLU A 182 -75.22 44.98 65.47
C GLU A 182 -73.76 45.25 65.11
N LEU A 183 -73.25 46.46 65.40
CA LEU A 183 -71.83 46.81 65.22
C LEU A 183 -70.89 45.97 66.09
N VAL A 184 -71.31 45.56 67.30
CA VAL A 184 -70.55 44.65 68.17
C VAL A 184 -70.53 43.23 67.63
N LEU A 185 -71.55 42.79 66.89
CA LEU A 185 -71.54 41.52 66.16
C LEU A 185 -70.65 41.60 64.93
N GLU A 186 -70.77 42.65 64.12
CA GLU A 186 -69.91 42.90 62.94
C GLU A 186 -68.43 43.01 63.33
N THR A 187 -68.11 43.70 64.42
CA THR A 187 -66.73 43.80 64.94
C THR A 187 -66.19 42.43 65.40
N LYS A 188 -67.06 41.50 65.83
CA LYS A 188 -66.66 40.13 66.18
C LYS A 188 -66.44 39.28 64.94
N THR A 189 -67.32 39.33 63.94
CA THR A 189 -67.17 38.56 62.69
C THR A 189 -65.96 39.02 61.90
N LEU A 190 -65.76 40.34 61.75
CA LEU A 190 -64.56 40.89 61.12
C LEU A 190 -63.27 40.55 61.87
N ARG A 191 -63.33 40.38 63.21
CA ARG A 191 -62.19 39.90 63.99
C ARG A 191 -61.91 38.41 63.71
N THR A 192 -62.91 37.54 63.73
CA THR A 192 -62.71 36.12 63.41
C THR A 192 -62.22 35.93 61.97
N GLU A 193 -62.79 36.62 60.98
CA GLU A 193 -62.31 36.59 59.59
C GLU A 193 -60.86 37.07 59.46
N LYS A 194 -60.50 38.15 60.15
CA LYS A 194 -59.14 38.71 60.15
C LYS A 194 -58.14 37.77 60.84
N ASP A 195 -58.52 37.08 61.92
CA ASP A 195 -57.65 36.14 62.63
C ASP A 195 -57.52 34.80 61.85
N GLU A 196 -58.58 34.32 61.19
CA GLU A 196 -58.53 33.18 60.26
C GLU A 196 -57.63 33.47 59.04
N MET A 197 -57.76 34.67 58.45
CA MET A 197 -56.91 35.10 57.34
C MET A 197 -55.44 35.27 57.76
N GLU A 198 -55.16 35.70 58.99
CA GLU A 198 -53.79 35.84 59.50
C GLU A 198 -53.12 34.47 59.74
N GLU A 199 -53.83 33.49 60.33
CA GLU A 199 -53.31 32.12 60.41
C GLU A 199 -53.19 31.47 59.02
N LYS A 200 -54.10 31.73 58.08
CA LYS A 200 -53.98 31.23 56.71
C LYS A 200 -52.72 31.76 56.02
N ILE A 201 -52.49 33.07 56.03
CA ILE A 201 -51.27 33.70 55.48
C ILE A 201 -50.01 33.12 56.15
N LYS A 202 -50.08 32.80 57.44
CA LYS A 202 -48.98 32.20 58.22
C LYS A 202 -48.75 30.72 57.90
N CYS A 203 -49.78 29.97 57.51
CA CYS A 203 -49.66 28.62 56.96
C CYS A 203 -49.10 28.65 55.53
N ASP A 204 -49.69 29.41 54.62
CA ASP A 204 -49.24 29.58 53.22
C ASP A 204 -47.76 30.01 53.17
N LYS A 205 -47.34 30.89 54.09
CA LYS A 205 -45.94 31.36 54.23
C LYS A 205 -44.99 30.29 54.79
N LYS A 206 -45.46 29.36 55.62
CA LYS A 206 -44.66 28.19 56.05
C LYS A 206 -44.52 27.18 54.92
N GLU A 207 -45.62 26.89 54.23
CA GLU A 207 -45.65 25.92 53.13
C GLU A 207 -44.72 26.36 51.99
N THR A 208 -44.88 27.59 51.49
CA THR A 208 -43.97 28.17 50.48
C THR A 208 -42.52 28.32 50.95
N SER A 209 -42.26 28.44 52.26
CA SER A 209 -40.91 28.40 52.83
C SER A 209 -40.31 26.98 52.78
N ASN A 210 -41.11 25.95 53.10
CA ASN A 210 -40.69 24.55 53.03
C ASN A 210 -40.44 24.11 51.58
N GLU A 211 -41.35 24.47 50.65
CA GLU A 211 -41.17 24.26 49.22
C GLU A 211 -39.87 24.88 48.71
N ARG A 212 -39.58 26.12 49.13
CA ARG A 212 -38.33 26.82 48.77
C ARG A 212 -37.10 26.11 49.32
N GLU A 213 -37.16 25.58 50.54
CA GLU A 213 -36.05 24.80 51.12
C GLU A 213 -35.83 23.48 50.36
N ASP A 214 -36.89 22.77 50.01
CA ASP A 214 -36.81 21.52 49.25
C ASP A 214 -36.40 21.72 47.79
N LEU A 215 -36.82 22.83 47.16
CA LEU A 215 -36.29 23.25 45.87
C LEU A 215 -34.80 23.60 45.97
N MET A 216 -34.35 24.25 47.04
CA MET A 216 -32.94 24.54 47.28
C MET A 216 -32.11 23.26 47.51
N LYS A 217 -32.63 22.27 48.25
CA LYS A 217 -32.01 20.93 48.39
C LYS A 217 -31.88 20.25 47.02
N LYS A 218 -32.95 20.24 46.22
CA LYS A 218 -32.94 19.68 44.84
C LYS A 218 -31.92 20.39 43.95
N LEU A 219 -31.85 21.73 44.00
CA LEU A 219 -30.91 22.54 43.23
C LEU A 219 -29.46 22.22 43.61
N LYS A 220 -29.15 22.11 44.92
CA LYS A 220 -27.82 21.69 45.40
C LYS A 220 -27.42 20.29 44.88
N VAL A 221 -28.34 19.32 44.94
CA VAL A 221 -28.09 17.96 44.41
C VAL A 221 -27.92 17.96 42.88
N MET A 222 -28.58 18.87 42.14
CA MET A 222 -28.34 19.02 40.70
C MET A 222 -27.01 19.71 40.39
N GLN A 223 -26.57 20.68 41.21
CA GLN A 223 -25.24 21.28 41.08
C GLN A 223 -24.13 20.23 41.33
N GLU A 224 -24.21 19.48 42.42
CA GLU A 224 -23.25 18.42 42.75
C GLU A 224 -23.16 17.36 41.63
N LYS A 225 -24.29 17.04 40.98
CA LYS A 225 -24.32 16.18 39.79
C LYS A 225 -23.66 16.84 38.58
N LEU A 226 -23.97 18.11 38.29
CA LEU A 226 -23.39 18.87 37.18
C LEU A 226 -21.87 18.94 37.30
N ASP A 227 -21.35 19.31 38.48
CA ASP A 227 -19.92 19.37 38.79
C ASP A 227 -19.24 18.01 38.59
N SER A 228 -19.90 16.92 39.02
CA SER A 228 -19.38 15.56 38.86
C SER A 228 -19.34 15.11 37.39
N GLN A 229 -20.30 15.55 36.57
CA GLN A 229 -20.38 15.21 35.16
C GLN A 229 -19.45 16.08 34.30
N GLU A 230 -19.23 17.35 34.67
CA GLU A 230 -18.20 18.20 34.07
C GLU A 230 -16.79 17.61 34.31
N LYS A 231 -16.53 17.09 35.52
CA LYS A 231 -15.29 16.38 35.82
C LYS A 231 -15.13 15.11 34.97
N LEU A 232 -16.20 14.30 34.83
CA LEU A 232 -16.18 13.10 34.00
C LEU A 232 -15.89 13.44 32.52
N ASN A 233 -16.54 14.48 31.99
CA ASN A 233 -16.33 14.93 30.62
C ASN A 233 -14.86 15.32 30.37
N LYS A 234 -14.23 16.08 31.28
CA LYS A 234 -12.81 16.46 31.20
C LYS A 234 -11.85 15.26 31.23
N GLU A 235 -12.19 14.23 32.01
CA GLU A 235 -11.42 12.97 32.02
C GLU A 235 -11.58 12.17 30.71
N LEU A 236 -12.77 12.18 30.11
CA LEU A 236 -13.01 11.56 28.80
C LEU A 236 -12.33 12.34 27.67
N GLU A 237 -12.33 13.67 27.73
CA GLU A 237 -11.73 14.58 26.75
C GLU A 237 -10.20 14.40 26.71
N THR A 238 -9.53 14.40 27.87
CA THR A 238 -8.10 14.09 27.97
C THR A 238 -7.74 12.66 27.52
N LYS A 239 -8.61 11.67 27.76
CA LYS A 239 -8.45 10.31 27.21
C LYS A 239 -8.62 10.24 25.70
N MET A 240 -9.57 11.01 25.14
CA MET A 240 -9.76 11.13 23.68
C MET A 240 -8.55 11.78 23.02
N GLU A 241 -8.00 12.85 23.61
CA GLU A 241 -6.83 13.56 23.09
C GLU A 241 -5.58 12.67 23.08
N GLY A 242 -5.28 11.97 24.18
CA GLY A 242 -4.19 10.98 24.22
C GLY A 242 -4.36 9.82 23.23
N LYS A 243 -5.59 9.39 22.93
CA LYS A 243 -5.84 8.43 21.84
C LYS A 243 -5.67 9.04 20.44
N GLY A 244 -5.94 10.33 20.27
CA GLY A 244 -5.59 11.07 19.05
C GLY A 244 -4.08 11.13 18.82
N GLU A 245 -3.28 11.32 19.88
CA GLU A 245 -1.82 11.26 19.82
C GLU A 245 -1.31 9.85 19.46
N GLU A 246 -1.83 8.78 20.10
CA GLU A 246 -1.49 7.39 19.74
C GLU A 246 -1.80 7.09 18.27
N ILE A 247 -2.99 7.45 17.78
CA ILE A 247 -3.39 7.27 16.37
C ILE A 247 -2.44 8.03 15.43
N SER A 248 -2.04 9.25 15.80
CA SER A 248 -1.09 10.06 15.03
C SER A 248 0.30 9.41 14.95
N GLN A 249 0.77 8.80 16.05
CA GLN A 249 2.03 8.03 16.06
C GLN A 249 1.93 6.77 15.19
N PHE A 250 0.81 6.03 15.24
CA PHE A 250 0.61 4.87 14.36
C PHE A 250 0.53 5.26 12.87
N LEU A 251 -0.09 6.39 12.52
CA LEU A 251 -0.10 6.90 11.15
C LEU A 251 1.32 7.20 10.64
N ILE A 252 2.17 7.84 11.45
CA ILE A 252 3.57 8.11 11.10
C ILE A 252 4.35 6.79 10.92
N GLN A 253 4.13 5.79 11.78
CA GLN A 253 4.76 4.47 11.63
C GLN A 253 4.32 3.77 10.34
N ILE A 254 3.03 3.83 9.98
CA ILE A 254 2.49 3.25 8.74
C ILE A 254 3.09 3.94 7.51
N GLU A 255 3.17 5.27 7.50
CA GLU A 255 3.75 6.04 6.39
C GLU A 255 5.24 5.72 6.21
N ASN A 256 6.00 5.62 7.31
CA ASN A 256 7.42 5.22 7.28
C ASN A 256 7.62 3.78 6.78
N LEU A 257 6.81 2.81 7.25
CA LEU A 257 6.88 1.42 6.78
C LEU A 257 6.53 1.30 5.29
N LYS A 258 5.55 2.09 4.83
CA LYS A 258 5.14 2.21 3.42
C LYS A 258 6.24 2.84 2.55
N ALA A 259 6.96 3.84 3.05
CA ALA A 259 8.12 4.41 2.38
C ALA A 259 9.27 3.38 2.25
N ASN A 260 9.60 2.70 3.35
CA ASN A 260 10.63 1.65 3.35
C ASN A 260 10.27 0.50 2.39
N LEU A 261 9.01 0.07 2.34
CA LEU A 261 8.53 -0.95 1.40
C LEU A 261 8.62 -0.50 -0.07
N ALA A 262 8.48 0.79 -0.35
CA ALA A 262 8.69 1.33 -1.70
C ALA A 262 10.17 1.36 -2.07
N GLU A 263 11.05 1.70 -1.11
CA GLU A 263 12.51 1.66 -1.29
C GLU A 263 13.02 0.23 -1.50
N THR A 264 12.65 -0.74 -0.66
CA THR A 264 13.06 -2.15 -0.84
C THR A 264 12.57 -2.71 -2.17
N LYS A 265 11.33 -2.40 -2.57
CA LYS A 265 10.82 -2.81 -3.88
C LYS A 265 11.62 -2.18 -5.04
N SER A 266 12.09 -0.94 -4.89
CA SER A 266 12.94 -0.31 -5.90
C SER A 266 14.32 -0.96 -5.98
N THR A 267 14.91 -1.38 -4.86
CA THR A 267 16.22 -2.08 -4.86
C THR A 267 16.11 -3.51 -5.37
N GLU A 268 15.01 -4.22 -5.08
CA GLU A 268 14.68 -5.52 -5.68
C GLU A 268 14.52 -5.42 -7.20
N GLN A 269 13.85 -4.37 -7.70
CA GLN A 269 13.70 -4.12 -9.13
C GLN A 269 15.07 -3.91 -9.81
N THR A 270 15.94 -3.07 -9.26
CA THR A 270 17.28 -2.85 -9.84
C THR A 270 18.16 -4.11 -9.75
N MET A 271 18.10 -4.88 -8.67
CA MET A 271 18.82 -6.17 -8.57
C MET A 271 18.29 -7.21 -9.56
N MET A 272 17.00 -7.19 -9.89
CA MET A 272 16.42 -8.07 -10.92
C MET A 272 16.85 -7.67 -12.34
N GLU A 273 17.01 -6.37 -12.61
CA GLU A 273 17.55 -5.85 -13.87
C GLU A 273 19.04 -6.18 -14.03
N GLU A 274 19.87 -5.91 -13.01
CA GLU A 274 21.29 -6.32 -12.99
C GLU A 274 21.46 -7.85 -13.15
N LYS A 275 20.59 -8.64 -12.53
CA LYS A 275 20.57 -10.10 -12.68
C LYS A 275 20.20 -10.55 -14.10
N ALA A 276 19.29 -9.85 -14.78
CA ALA A 276 18.94 -10.13 -16.16
C ALA A 276 20.12 -9.83 -17.11
N ASP A 277 20.80 -8.70 -16.92
CA ASP A 277 22.01 -8.32 -17.66
C ASP A 277 23.16 -9.31 -17.45
N LEU A 278 23.39 -9.77 -16.21
CA LEU A 278 24.40 -10.78 -15.90
C LEU A 278 24.06 -12.16 -16.50
N LEU A 279 22.78 -12.52 -16.54
CA LEU A 279 22.32 -13.77 -17.16
C LEU A 279 22.47 -13.72 -18.69
N ALA A 280 22.17 -12.58 -19.33
CA ALA A 280 22.44 -12.37 -20.76
C ALA A 280 23.93 -12.57 -21.09
N ARG A 281 24.82 -11.92 -20.33
CA ARG A 281 26.29 -12.07 -20.50
C ARG A 281 26.76 -13.51 -20.27
N LEU A 282 26.16 -14.25 -19.33
CA LEU A 282 26.48 -15.67 -19.12
C LEU A 282 26.08 -16.52 -20.33
N ASN A 283 24.89 -16.28 -20.92
CA ASN A 283 24.47 -16.98 -22.14
C ASN A 283 25.39 -16.68 -23.33
N ASP A 284 25.80 -15.41 -23.50
CA ASP A 284 26.75 -15.02 -24.55
C ASP A 284 28.10 -15.73 -24.37
N MET A 285 28.62 -15.78 -23.14
CA MET A 285 29.84 -16.52 -22.81
C MET A 285 29.70 -18.04 -23.00
N GLU A 286 28.53 -18.63 -22.73
CA GLU A 286 28.28 -20.06 -22.99
C GLU A 286 28.25 -20.38 -24.49
N LEU A 287 27.69 -19.48 -25.31
CA LEU A 287 27.74 -19.57 -26.77
C LEU A 287 29.18 -19.43 -27.30
N GLU A 288 29.96 -18.46 -26.80
CA GLU A 288 31.39 -18.36 -27.14
C GLU A 288 32.16 -19.62 -26.74
N LEU A 289 31.89 -20.19 -25.56
CA LEU A 289 32.54 -21.42 -25.10
C LEU A 289 32.20 -22.63 -25.98
N GLU A 290 30.96 -22.83 -26.43
CA GLU A 290 30.64 -23.94 -27.34
C GLU A 290 31.19 -23.68 -28.76
N ILE A 291 31.29 -22.43 -29.23
CA ILE A 291 32.02 -22.09 -30.46
C ILE A 291 33.50 -22.49 -30.33
N GLN A 292 34.17 -22.09 -29.26
CA GLN A 292 35.57 -22.45 -28.98
C GLN A 292 35.75 -23.97 -28.81
N ARG A 293 34.81 -24.65 -28.15
CA ARG A 293 34.80 -26.11 -28.02
C ARG A 293 34.71 -26.79 -29.38
N ASN A 294 33.88 -26.30 -30.30
CA ASN A 294 33.76 -26.86 -31.65
C ASN A 294 34.97 -26.55 -32.54
N GLN A 295 35.57 -25.36 -32.42
CA GLN A 295 36.86 -25.06 -33.05
C GLN A 295 37.95 -26.01 -32.53
N THR A 296 37.96 -26.30 -31.23
CA THR A 296 38.92 -27.22 -30.60
C THR A 296 38.74 -28.66 -31.11
N LYS A 297 37.51 -29.20 -31.11
CA LYS A 297 37.18 -30.52 -31.70
C LYS A 297 37.73 -30.66 -33.13
N LYS A 298 37.58 -29.61 -33.96
CA LYS A 298 38.04 -29.57 -35.35
C LYS A 298 39.57 -29.52 -35.48
N LEU A 299 40.24 -28.73 -34.64
CA LEU A 299 41.71 -28.68 -34.61
C LEU A 299 42.31 -30.00 -34.11
N GLU A 300 41.70 -30.65 -33.12
CA GLU A 300 42.08 -32.01 -32.71
C GLU A 300 41.90 -33.03 -33.83
N GLU A 301 40.86 -32.92 -34.65
CA GLU A 301 40.60 -33.82 -35.77
C GLU A 301 41.67 -33.66 -36.85
N GLN A 302 42.01 -32.42 -37.22
CA GLN A 302 43.14 -32.13 -38.10
C GLN A 302 44.49 -32.62 -37.52
N LEU A 303 44.68 -32.57 -36.20
CA LEU A 303 45.84 -33.16 -35.52
C LEU A 303 45.82 -34.70 -35.53
N ARG A 304 44.65 -35.35 -35.46
CA ARG A 304 44.52 -36.80 -35.60
C ARG A 304 44.87 -37.25 -37.03
N ASP A 305 44.35 -36.56 -38.04
CA ASP A 305 44.59 -36.85 -39.46
C ASP A 305 46.07 -36.65 -39.84
N THR A 306 46.65 -35.50 -39.51
CA THR A 306 48.08 -35.23 -39.79
C THR A 306 49.01 -36.15 -39.02
N ASN A 307 48.66 -36.58 -37.81
CA ASN A 307 49.44 -37.58 -37.07
C ASN A 307 49.31 -38.99 -37.68
N TYR A 308 48.18 -39.33 -38.30
CA TYR A 308 48.05 -40.56 -39.10
C TYR A 308 48.94 -40.51 -40.34
N GLU A 309 48.93 -39.39 -41.08
CA GLU A 309 49.78 -39.16 -42.25
C GLU A 309 51.28 -39.21 -41.88
N ILE A 310 51.70 -38.52 -40.81
CA ILE A 310 53.07 -38.58 -40.27
C ILE A 310 53.44 -40.03 -39.92
N LYS A 311 52.54 -40.80 -39.31
CA LYS A 311 52.79 -42.21 -38.97
C LYS A 311 52.93 -43.08 -40.23
N GLN A 312 52.14 -42.85 -41.26
CA GLN A 312 52.30 -43.51 -42.56
C GLN A 312 53.67 -43.17 -43.19
N MET A 313 53.98 -41.88 -43.34
CA MET A 313 55.26 -41.41 -43.90
C MET A 313 56.47 -41.91 -43.10
N THR A 314 56.34 -42.07 -41.78
CA THR A 314 57.39 -42.65 -40.92
C THR A 314 57.60 -44.14 -41.21
N ASN A 315 56.53 -44.90 -41.41
CA ASN A 315 56.62 -46.32 -41.79
C ASN A 315 57.20 -46.50 -43.20
N GLU A 316 56.81 -45.66 -44.16
CA GLU A 316 57.34 -45.66 -45.52
C GLU A 316 58.83 -45.28 -45.54
N ASN A 317 59.22 -44.20 -44.85
CA ASN A 317 60.63 -43.84 -44.68
C ASN A 317 61.43 -44.95 -44.01
N LYS A 318 60.87 -45.65 -43.01
CA LYS A 318 61.53 -46.80 -42.41
C LYS A 318 61.73 -47.94 -43.42
N SER A 319 60.70 -48.32 -44.18
CA SER A 319 60.81 -49.35 -45.22
C SER A 319 61.85 -48.99 -46.29
N LEU A 320 61.91 -47.73 -46.70
CA LEU A 320 62.93 -47.21 -47.62
C LEU A 320 64.34 -47.22 -46.99
N GLN A 321 64.47 -46.91 -45.70
CA GLN A 321 65.74 -46.96 -44.97
C GLN A 321 66.24 -48.40 -44.80
N ASP A 322 65.37 -49.32 -44.36
CA ASP A 322 65.67 -50.74 -44.21
C ASP A 322 66.17 -51.32 -45.56
N ARG A 323 65.54 -50.93 -46.69
CA ARG A 323 65.97 -51.32 -48.04
C ARG A 323 67.22 -50.58 -48.54
N ASN A 324 67.48 -49.36 -48.09
CA ASN A 324 68.73 -48.64 -48.37
C ASN A 324 69.91 -49.31 -47.66
N ASP A 325 69.71 -49.79 -46.43
CA ASP A 325 70.72 -50.53 -45.67
C ASP A 325 70.92 -51.96 -46.19
N GLU A 326 69.86 -52.64 -46.67
CA GLU A 326 69.95 -53.87 -47.48
C GLU A 326 70.80 -53.66 -48.75
N LEU A 327 70.55 -52.58 -49.50
CA LEU A 327 71.32 -52.24 -50.70
C LEU A 327 72.78 -51.89 -50.39
N LYS A 328 73.07 -51.23 -49.26
CA LYS A 328 74.45 -51.00 -48.78
C LYS A 328 75.15 -52.32 -48.49
N ALA A 329 74.50 -53.23 -47.75
CA ALA A 329 75.05 -54.55 -47.43
C ALA A 329 75.33 -55.38 -48.69
N ALA A 330 74.43 -55.36 -49.67
CA ALA A 330 74.66 -55.99 -50.96
C ALA A 330 75.81 -55.34 -51.77
N MET A 331 75.97 -54.01 -51.66
CA MET A 331 77.07 -53.28 -52.30
C MET A 331 78.42 -53.48 -51.61
N THR A 332 78.48 -53.63 -50.29
CA THR A 332 79.70 -54.00 -49.57
C THR A 332 80.09 -55.45 -49.87
N GLN A 333 79.14 -56.39 -49.80
CA GLN A 333 79.38 -57.78 -50.20
C GLN A 333 79.92 -57.86 -51.63
N ARG A 334 79.30 -57.20 -52.61
CA ARG A 334 79.81 -57.20 -53.99
C ARG A 334 81.16 -56.49 -54.13
N GLY A 335 81.50 -55.56 -53.24
CA GLY A 335 82.83 -54.95 -53.15
C GLY A 335 83.89 -55.95 -52.63
N GLU A 336 83.52 -56.77 -51.65
CA GLU A 336 84.34 -57.88 -51.12
C GLU A 336 84.50 -59.00 -52.17
N ASP A 337 83.43 -59.35 -52.89
CA ASP A 337 83.44 -60.31 -54.00
C ASP A 337 84.39 -59.83 -55.12
N ILE A 338 84.27 -58.57 -55.54
CA ILE A 338 85.16 -57.95 -56.54
C ILE A 338 86.61 -57.91 -56.04
N SER A 339 86.83 -57.60 -54.75
CA SER A 339 88.17 -57.61 -54.16
C SER A 339 88.79 -59.01 -54.14
N SER A 340 87.97 -60.03 -53.87
CA SER A 340 88.37 -61.44 -53.90
C SER A 340 88.72 -61.89 -55.32
N PHE A 341 87.88 -61.57 -56.30
CA PHE A 341 88.14 -61.83 -57.71
C PHE A 341 89.40 -61.09 -58.22
N LEU A 342 89.66 -59.86 -57.77
CA LEU A 342 90.90 -59.15 -58.08
C LEU A 342 92.13 -59.83 -57.47
N MET A 343 92.05 -60.36 -56.24
CA MET A 343 93.13 -61.14 -55.65
C MET A 343 93.40 -62.45 -56.43
N GLU A 344 92.34 -63.14 -56.85
CA GLU A 344 92.41 -64.37 -57.66
C GLU A 344 93.08 -64.11 -59.03
N ASN A 345 92.62 -63.07 -59.76
CA ASN A 345 93.27 -62.64 -61.01
C ASN A 345 94.72 -62.19 -60.80
N ASN A 346 95.08 -61.60 -59.64
CA ASN A 346 96.47 -61.25 -59.36
C ASN A 346 97.34 -62.50 -59.13
N SER A 347 96.83 -63.57 -58.51
CA SER A 347 97.56 -64.85 -58.47
C SER A 347 97.73 -65.46 -59.86
N ASP A 348 96.70 -65.42 -60.70
CA ASP A 348 96.76 -65.95 -62.07
C ASP A 348 97.67 -65.13 -62.99
N GLU A 349 97.68 -63.79 -62.87
CA GLU A 349 98.61 -62.92 -63.58
C GLU A 349 100.07 -63.17 -63.16
N ASN A 350 100.33 -63.43 -61.86
CA ASN A 350 101.65 -63.85 -61.41
C ASN A 350 102.04 -65.23 -61.97
N GLY A 351 101.09 -66.18 -62.07
CA GLY A 351 101.30 -67.48 -62.72
C GLY A 351 101.63 -67.36 -64.21
N ALA A 352 100.82 -66.61 -64.96
CA ALA A 352 101.04 -66.33 -66.37
C ALA A 352 102.35 -65.55 -66.60
N SER A 353 102.73 -64.64 -65.70
CA SER A 353 104.00 -63.92 -65.74
C SER A 353 105.22 -64.84 -65.56
N MET A 354 105.12 -65.86 -64.68
CA MET A 354 106.12 -66.92 -64.58
C MET A 354 106.21 -67.75 -65.87
N GLU A 355 105.08 -68.13 -66.47
CA GLU A 355 105.03 -68.93 -67.69
C GLU A 355 105.59 -68.16 -68.91
N ILE A 356 105.25 -66.87 -69.03
CA ILE A 356 105.85 -65.93 -70.00
C ILE A 356 107.37 -65.80 -69.76
N MET A 357 107.84 -65.79 -68.52
CA MET A 357 109.28 -65.74 -68.22
C MET A 357 110.01 -67.03 -68.64
N ALA A 358 109.38 -68.19 -68.50
CA ALA A 358 109.91 -69.47 -68.97
C ALA A 358 110.00 -69.53 -70.50
N LEU A 359 108.90 -69.22 -71.21
CA LEU A 359 108.87 -69.16 -72.68
C LEU A 359 109.88 -68.13 -73.23
N LYS A 360 110.10 -67.03 -72.51
CA LYS A 360 111.11 -66.02 -72.85
C LYS A 360 112.55 -66.52 -72.68
N ALA A 361 112.81 -67.51 -71.82
CA ALA A 361 114.11 -68.19 -71.75
C ALA A 361 114.32 -69.11 -72.96
N GLU A 362 113.33 -69.95 -73.27
CA GLU A 362 113.33 -70.87 -74.43
C GLU A 362 113.53 -70.12 -75.77
N VAL A 363 112.86 -68.98 -75.95
CA VAL A 363 113.06 -68.11 -77.13
C VAL A 363 114.47 -67.53 -77.22
N ASN A 364 115.18 -67.32 -76.11
CA ASN A 364 116.58 -66.90 -76.15
C ASN A 364 117.54 -68.06 -76.47
N GLU A 365 117.22 -69.29 -76.06
CA GLU A 365 117.98 -70.50 -76.39
C GLU A 365 117.88 -70.81 -77.90
N MET A 366 116.67 -70.84 -78.46
CA MET A 366 116.45 -70.98 -79.91
C MET A 366 117.15 -69.90 -80.74
N ARG A 367 117.34 -68.71 -80.18
CA ARG A 367 118.04 -67.59 -80.84
C ARG A 367 119.55 -67.82 -80.89
N LEU A 368 120.13 -68.42 -79.86
CA LEU A 368 121.55 -68.80 -79.83
C LEU A 368 121.87 -69.89 -80.88
N ASP A 369 120.98 -70.86 -81.04
CA ASP A 369 121.10 -71.89 -82.08
C ASP A 369 121.00 -71.33 -83.50
N LEU A 370 120.15 -70.31 -83.71
CA LEU A 370 120.06 -69.62 -85.00
C LEU A 370 121.38 -68.90 -85.37
N ASP A 371 122.02 -68.24 -84.39
CA ASP A 371 123.30 -67.56 -84.59
C ASP A 371 124.43 -68.57 -84.86
N ASN A 372 124.48 -69.70 -84.13
CA ASN A 372 125.39 -70.83 -84.41
C ASN A 372 125.23 -71.36 -85.84
N LEU A 373 123.98 -71.59 -86.28
CA LEU A 373 123.69 -72.12 -87.62
C LEU A 373 124.09 -71.12 -88.73
N ASN A 374 123.98 -69.82 -88.47
CA ASN A 374 124.41 -68.76 -89.37
C ASN A 374 125.95 -68.69 -89.51
N GLU A 375 126.70 -68.96 -88.43
CA GLU A 375 128.17 -69.08 -88.48
C GLU A 375 128.61 -70.32 -89.30
N HIS A 376 127.87 -71.43 -89.21
CA HIS A 376 128.09 -72.60 -90.07
C HIS A 376 127.84 -72.30 -91.56
N LYS A 377 126.84 -71.47 -91.89
CA LYS A 377 126.60 -71.01 -93.26
C LYS A 377 127.77 -70.19 -93.81
N THR A 378 128.29 -69.23 -93.05
CA THR A 378 129.40 -68.35 -93.52
C THR A 378 130.68 -69.14 -93.81
N LYS A 379 130.97 -70.19 -93.04
CA LYS A 379 132.12 -71.09 -93.26
C LYS A 379 132.04 -71.83 -94.60
N LEU A 380 130.84 -72.21 -95.05
CA LEU A 380 130.63 -72.87 -96.35
C LEU A 380 130.76 -71.90 -97.54
N GLU A 381 130.28 -70.67 -97.41
CA GLU A 381 130.37 -69.66 -98.47
C GLU A 381 131.85 -69.32 -98.79
N ILE A 382 132.70 -69.14 -97.78
CA ILE A 382 134.15 -68.91 -97.92
C ILE A 382 134.88 -70.08 -98.62
N GLN A 383 134.41 -71.32 -98.42
CA GLN A 383 135.01 -72.49 -99.08
C GLN A 383 134.65 -72.54 -100.58
N ASN A 384 133.48 -72.05 -100.98
CA ASN A 384 133.04 -72.03 -102.36
C ASN A 384 133.79 -70.98 -103.20
N GLU A 385 134.08 -69.81 -102.62
CA GLU A 385 134.89 -68.75 -103.27
C GLU A 385 136.30 -69.22 -103.63
N ARG A 386 136.93 -70.05 -102.78
CA ARG A 386 138.27 -70.61 -103.05
C ARG A 386 138.28 -71.48 -104.30
N ASN A 387 137.28 -72.36 -104.44
CA ASN A 387 137.15 -73.26 -105.59
C ASN A 387 136.97 -72.51 -106.92
N GLN A 388 136.27 -71.37 -106.91
CA GLN A 388 136.15 -70.52 -108.10
C GLN A 388 137.47 -69.87 -108.51
N LYS A 389 138.32 -69.51 -107.54
CA LYS A 389 139.59 -68.81 -107.79
C LYS A 389 140.62 -69.69 -108.50
N GLU A 390 140.74 -70.95 -108.09
CA GLU A 390 141.63 -71.93 -108.75
C GLU A 390 141.23 -72.20 -110.21
N TYR A 391 139.94 -72.15 -110.52
CA TYR A 391 139.43 -72.29 -111.90
C TYR A 391 139.89 -71.15 -112.82
N ALA A 392 139.99 -69.92 -112.31
CA ALA A 392 140.38 -68.74 -113.09
C ALA A 392 141.87 -68.76 -113.49
N GLU A 393 142.76 -69.23 -112.61
CA GLU A 393 144.21 -69.31 -112.88
C GLU A 393 144.57 -70.36 -113.95
N SER A 394 143.69 -71.34 -114.18
CA SER A 394 143.79 -72.28 -115.30
C SER A 394 143.51 -71.59 -116.64
N LEU A 395 142.49 -70.73 -116.69
CA LEU A 395 142.04 -70.03 -117.90
C LEU A 395 143.08 -69.02 -118.42
N ALA A 396 143.70 -68.26 -117.51
CA ALA A 396 144.69 -67.22 -117.86
C ALA A 396 145.94 -67.76 -118.60
N LYS A 397 146.27 -69.06 -118.45
CA LYS A 397 147.36 -69.71 -119.20
C LYS A 397 147.01 -69.91 -120.68
N MET A 398 145.74 -69.98 -121.02
CA MET A 398 145.25 -70.16 -122.39
C MET A 398 145.24 -68.85 -123.18
N GLU A 399 144.87 -67.73 -122.53
CA GLU A 399 144.83 -66.39 -123.15
C GLU A 399 146.19 -65.91 -123.68
N ASN A 400 147.28 -66.27 -122.98
CA ASN A 400 148.64 -65.81 -123.29
C ASN A 400 149.21 -66.39 -124.60
N LEU A 401 148.50 -67.31 -125.27
CA LEU A 401 148.79 -67.76 -126.63
C LEU A 401 148.08 -66.91 -127.70
N ASN A 402 146.87 -66.40 -127.42
CA ASN A 402 146.07 -65.64 -128.38
C ASN A 402 146.63 -64.23 -128.66
N THR A 403 147.19 -63.57 -127.63
CA THR A 403 147.77 -62.22 -127.72
C THR A 403 148.85 -62.07 -128.79
N LYS A 404 149.47 -63.18 -129.21
CA LYS A 404 150.56 -63.23 -130.19
C LYS A 404 150.11 -63.14 -131.66
N LEU A 405 148.82 -63.32 -131.95
CA LEU A 405 148.25 -63.24 -133.29
C LEU A 405 147.59 -61.88 -133.58
N THR A 406 146.98 -61.26 -132.56
CA THR A 406 146.21 -60.01 -132.69
C THR A 406 147.05 -58.83 -133.23
N THR A 407 148.38 -58.85 -133.02
CA THR A 407 149.31 -57.82 -133.48
C THR A 407 149.41 -57.70 -135.01
N GLN A 408 148.96 -58.68 -135.80
CA GLN A 408 148.93 -58.57 -137.27
C GLN A 408 147.75 -57.74 -137.83
N ILE A 409 146.72 -57.46 -137.03
CA ILE A 409 145.44 -56.92 -137.52
C ILE A 409 145.43 -55.37 -137.61
N ALA A 410 146.37 -54.69 -136.93
CA ALA A 410 146.32 -53.23 -136.73
C ALA A 410 146.56 -52.37 -137.99
N ASP A 411 147.34 -52.85 -138.97
CA ASP A 411 147.91 -51.99 -140.02
C ASP A 411 146.94 -51.52 -141.13
N GLN A 412 145.71 -52.05 -141.21
CA GLN A 412 144.78 -51.77 -142.31
C GLN A 412 143.71 -50.68 -142.02
N ALA A 413 143.78 -49.99 -140.88
CA ALA A 413 142.72 -49.14 -140.33
C ALA A 413 142.43 -47.77 -141.02
N LYS A 414 142.63 -47.62 -142.35
CA LYS A 414 142.80 -46.28 -142.96
C LYS A 414 141.58 -45.61 -143.62
N THR A 415 140.58 -46.35 -144.11
CA THR A 415 139.63 -45.82 -145.14
C THR A 415 138.24 -45.39 -144.62
N ILE A 416 138.06 -45.20 -143.31
CA ILE A 416 136.76 -44.92 -142.64
C ILE A 416 136.18 -43.50 -142.90
N LYS A 417 136.73 -42.72 -143.84
CA LYS A 417 136.79 -41.25 -143.70
C LYS A 417 135.56 -40.42 -144.14
N ASP A 418 134.77 -40.81 -145.15
CA ASP A 418 134.20 -39.79 -146.06
C ASP A 418 132.67 -39.54 -146.09
N GLN A 419 131.78 -40.31 -145.44
CA GLN A 419 130.32 -40.26 -145.76
C GLN A 419 129.36 -40.08 -144.55
N LEU A 420 129.28 -38.88 -143.99
CA LEU A 420 128.50 -38.55 -142.77
C LEU A 420 127.26 -37.62 -142.97
N LEU A 421 126.85 -37.30 -144.20
CA LEU A 421 126.08 -36.05 -144.48
C LEU A 421 124.57 -36.15 -144.83
N THR A 422 123.97 -37.33 -144.95
CA THR A 422 122.64 -37.46 -145.59
C THR A 422 121.44 -37.55 -144.62
N ILE A 423 121.42 -36.76 -143.53
CA ILE A 423 120.51 -36.96 -142.39
C ILE A 423 119.16 -36.21 -142.49
N ASP A 424 119.10 -35.01 -143.06
CA ASP A 424 118.07 -34.00 -142.66
C ASP A 424 116.64 -34.11 -143.27
N ARG A 425 116.26 -35.18 -143.97
CA ARG A 425 115.10 -35.11 -144.90
C ARG A 425 113.70 -35.46 -144.35
N ILE A 426 113.54 -36.30 -143.32
CA ILE A 426 112.22 -36.91 -142.99
C ILE A 426 111.75 -36.55 -141.57
N LYS A 427 110.83 -35.58 -141.45
CA LYS A 427 110.38 -35.03 -140.15
C LYS A 427 108.94 -34.47 -140.14
N ALA A 428 108.06 -34.89 -141.06
CA ALA A 428 106.92 -34.05 -141.48
C ALA A 428 105.48 -34.61 -141.34
N GLU A 429 105.24 -35.91 -141.11
CA GLU A 429 104.13 -36.58 -141.84
C GLU A 429 102.89 -37.11 -141.07
N GLN A 430 102.75 -37.02 -139.74
CA GLN A 430 101.52 -37.54 -139.06
C GLN A 430 100.88 -36.61 -138.02
N LYS A 431 99.65 -36.15 -138.31
CA LYS A 431 98.83 -35.27 -137.46
C LYS A 431 97.32 -35.24 -137.84
N GLU A 432 96.62 -36.37 -137.80
CA GLU A 432 95.14 -36.55 -137.96
C GLU A 432 94.78 -38.01 -137.58
N THR A 433 93.65 -38.44 -136.96
CA THR A 433 92.47 -37.87 -136.25
C THR A 433 92.23 -38.68 -134.94
N MET A 434 91.37 -38.41 -133.93
CA MET A 434 90.25 -37.49 -133.64
C MET A 434 88.78 -37.98 -133.91
N ILE A 435 87.81 -37.52 -133.09
CA ILE A 435 86.31 -37.57 -133.25
C ILE A 435 85.59 -38.92 -132.86
N THR A 436 85.14 -39.17 -131.62
CA THR A 436 83.76 -38.94 -131.05
C THR A 436 83.60 -39.60 -129.64
N SER A 437 82.43 -39.59 -128.96
CA SER A 437 81.92 -38.52 -128.05
C SER A 437 80.66 -38.87 -127.19
N SER A 438 80.66 -38.50 -125.89
CA SER A 438 79.51 -38.05 -125.03
C SER A 438 78.45 -39.00 -124.39
N LYS A 439 77.81 -38.48 -123.29
CA LYS A 439 76.64 -38.94 -122.46
C LYS A 439 76.94 -39.97 -121.34
N PHE A 440 77.20 -39.65 -120.06
CA PHE A 440 76.74 -38.61 -119.09
C PHE A 440 75.39 -38.96 -118.40
N ARG A 441 75.31 -39.47 -117.14
CA ARG A 441 75.73 -38.94 -115.80
C ARG A 441 74.71 -38.00 -115.11
N LEU A 442 73.39 -38.31 -115.10
CA LEU A 442 72.35 -37.41 -114.52
C LEU A 442 71.18 -38.02 -113.71
N SER A 443 70.92 -39.33 -113.69
CA SER A 443 69.67 -39.88 -113.09
C SER A 443 69.62 -39.93 -111.55
N GLN A 444 70.74 -39.68 -110.85
CA GLN A 444 70.87 -39.88 -109.40
C GLN A 444 70.01 -38.90 -108.56
N ARG A 445 69.77 -37.66 -109.05
CA ARG A 445 69.05 -36.56 -108.35
C ARG A 445 67.51 -36.67 -108.33
N VAL A 446 66.96 -37.88 -108.39
CA VAL A 446 65.50 -38.11 -108.46
C VAL A 446 64.96 -38.85 -107.22
N ALA A 447 65.78 -39.64 -106.53
CA ALA A 447 65.37 -40.37 -105.33
C ALA A 447 65.20 -39.43 -104.10
N GLU A 448 66.17 -38.54 -103.89
CA GLU A 448 66.25 -37.67 -102.70
C GLU A 448 64.99 -36.79 -102.54
N ARG A 449 64.51 -36.17 -103.63
CA ARG A 449 63.35 -35.27 -103.64
C ARG A 449 62.03 -35.91 -103.19
N LYS A 450 61.91 -37.24 -103.18
CA LYS A 450 60.71 -37.94 -102.72
C LYS A 450 60.65 -38.15 -101.19
N MET A 451 61.75 -37.95 -100.47
CA MET A 451 61.75 -37.95 -99.00
C MET A 451 61.33 -36.58 -98.46
N GLU A 452 61.81 -35.49 -99.08
CA GLU A 452 61.42 -34.10 -98.77
C GLU A 452 59.90 -33.88 -98.84
N GLU A 453 59.24 -34.31 -99.92
CA GLU A 453 57.79 -34.16 -100.14
C GLU A 453 56.94 -34.80 -99.04
N LEU A 454 57.47 -35.82 -98.35
CA LEU A 454 56.76 -36.56 -97.31
C LEU A 454 56.86 -35.85 -95.95
N ALA A 455 58.00 -35.21 -95.65
CA ALA A 455 58.18 -34.37 -94.47
C ALA A 455 57.34 -33.08 -94.55
N GLU A 456 57.36 -32.39 -95.70
CA GLU A 456 56.61 -31.14 -95.92
C GLU A 456 55.08 -31.35 -95.88
N LYS A 457 54.61 -32.61 -95.98
CA LYS A 457 53.20 -33.00 -95.87
C LYS A 457 52.74 -33.21 -94.42
N VAL A 458 53.66 -33.54 -93.51
CA VAL A 458 53.40 -33.60 -92.06
C VAL A 458 53.42 -32.19 -91.46
N LYS A 459 54.43 -31.38 -91.82
CA LYS A 459 54.57 -29.99 -91.36
C LYS A 459 53.35 -29.13 -91.69
N ARG A 460 52.84 -29.18 -92.93
CA ARG A 460 51.60 -28.48 -93.32
C ARG A 460 50.38 -28.85 -92.47
N LYS A 461 50.23 -30.12 -92.06
CA LYS A 461 49.13 -30.52 -91.16
C LYS A 461 49.24 -29.90 -89.75
N MET A 462 50.45 -29.67 -89.24
CA MET A 462 50.64 -28.97 -87.96
C MET A 462 50.37 -27.47 -88.11
N GLU A 463 50.87 -26.86 -89.19
CA GLU A 463 50.61 -25.45 -89.51
C GLU A 463 49.10 -25.19 -89.70
N ASP A 464 48.36 -26.06 -90.39
CA ASP A 464 46.91 -25.93 -90.57
C ASP A 464 46.13 -26.10 -89.25
N ASN A 465 46.56 -26.99 -88.35
CA ASN A 465 45.96 -27.09 -87.01
C ASN A 465 46.21 -25.81 -86.17
N ILE A 466 47.39 -25.20 -86.27
CA ILE A 466 47.71 -23.93 -85.61
C ILE A 466 46.92 -22.77 -86.24
N ARG A 467 46.68 -22.81 -87.55
CA ARG A 467 45.83 -21.88 -88.31
C ARG A 467 44.37 -21.97 -87.84
N LEU A 468 43.82 -23.18 -87.71
CA LEU A 468 42.48 -23.44 -87.18
C LEU A 468 42.35 -23.04 -85.71
N LEU A 469 43.39 -23.22 -84.89
CA LEU A 469 43.39 -22.76 -83.49
C LEU A 469 43.32 -21.24 -83.40
N HIS A 470 44.12 -20.50 -84.17
CA HIS A 470 44.02 -19.03 -84.24
C HIS A 470 42.65 -18.56 -84.75
N GLN A 471 42.10 -19.20 -85.78
CA GLN A 471 40.76 -18.87 -86.26
C GLN A 471 39.67 -19.17 -85.22
N ARG A 472 39.78 -20.27 -84.46
CA ARG A 472 38.86 -20.58 -83.35
C ARG A 472 38.96 -19.59 -82.20
N ILE A 473 40.16 -19.14 -81.84
CA ILE A 473 40.38 -18.09 -80.83
C ILE A 473 39.74 -16.78 -81.29
N HIS A 474 40.04 -16.33 -82.51
CA HIS A 474 39.50 -15.08 -83.06
C HIS A 474 37.96 -15.11 -83.21
N VAL A 475 37.37 -16.26 -83.54
CA VAL A 475 35.90 -16.45 -83.56
C VAL A 475 35.32 -16.46 -82.13
N ALA A 476 36.00 -17.05 -81.15
CA ALA A 476 35.57 -17.02 -79.75
C ALA A 476 35.63 -15.60 -79.15
N GLU A 477 36.67 -14.83 -79.47
CA GLU A 477 36.79 -13.43 -79.07
C GLU A 477 35.76 -12.52 -79.76
N GLN A 478 35.43 -12.82 -81.03
CA GLN A 478 34.33 -12.13 -81.72
C GLN A 478 32.98 -12.46 -81.07
N LEU A 479 32.65 -13.73 -80.82
CA LEU A 479 31.46 -14.16 -80.09
C LEU A 479 31.37 -13.56 -78.68
N ASN A 480 32.50 -13.42 -77.99
CA ASN A 480 32.55 -12.81 -76.66
C ASN A 480 32.23 -11.30 -76.71
N ASN A 481 32.75 -10.58 -77.71
CA ASN A 481 32.40 -9.17 -77.94
C ASN A 481 30.96 -8.98 -78.42
N GLU A 482 30.44 -9.89 -79.25
CA GLU A 482 29.04 -9.90 -79.68
C GLU A 482 28.10 -10.18 -78.50
N ASN A 483 28.42 -11.14 -77.61
CA ASN A 483 27.68 -11.34 -76.36
C ASN A 483 27.78 -10.13 -75.42
N LYS A 484 28.94 -9.48 -75.31
CA LYS A 484 29.13 -8.26 -74.50
C LYS A 484 28.29 -7.08 -75.00
N ASN A 485 28.07 -7.00 -76.31
CA ASN A 485 27.17 -6.00 -76.92
C ASN A 485 25.69 -6.43 -76.85
N SER A 486 25.39 -7.72 -77.00
CA SER A 486 24.04 -8.28 -76.82
C SER A 486 23.51 -8.05 -75.40
N CYS A 487 24.36 -8.28 -74.39
CA CYS A 487 24.03 -8.02 -72.98
C CYS A 487 23.71 -6.53 -72.72
N LYS A 488 24.48 -5.59 -73.30
CA LYS A 488 24.15 -4.15 -73.27
C LYS A 488 22.82 -3.84 -73.96
N LEU A 489 22.55 -4.45 -75.12
CA LEU A 489 21.33 -4.22 -75.89
C LEU A 489 20.08 -4.78 -75.18
N ILE A 490 20.23 -5.88 -74.44
CA ILE A 490 19.20 -6.46 -73.58
C ILE A 490 18.96 -5.57 -72.35
N MET A 491 20.02 -5.07 -71.70
CA MET A 491 19.91 -4.15 -70.58
C MET A 491 19.18 -2.85 -70.96
N LEU A 492 19.55 -2.25 -72.10
CA LEU A 492 18.88 -1.04 -72.63
C LEU A 492 17.41 -1.30 -73.00
N ARG A 493 17.06 -2.52 -73.46
CA ARG A 493 15.66 -2.90 -73.67
C ARG A 493 14.89 -2.99 -72.36
N TYR A 494 15.45 -3.59 -71.30
CA TYR A 494 14.78 -3.62 -70.00
C TYR A 494 14.57 -2.23 -69.40
N GLU A 495 15.49 -1.28 -69.59
CA GLU A 495 15.26 0.13 -69.21
C GLU A 495 14.12 0.78 -70.00
N GLN A 496 13.99 0.49 -71.30
CA GLN A 496 12.89 0.99 -72.13
C GLN A 496 11.54 0.29 -71.83
N GLU A 497 11.52 -1.01 -71.57
CA GLU A 497 10.32 -1.75 -71.17
C GLU A 497 9.82 -1.32 -69.78
N ASN A 498 10.71 -1.09 -68.82
CA ASN A 498 10.35 -0.53 -67.51
C ASN A 498 9.75 0.88 -67.63
N LYS A 499 10.26 1.72 -68.55
CA LYS A 499 9.67 3.05 -68.83
C LYS A 499 8.26 2.93 -69.40
N ILE A 500 8.04 2.02 -70.35
CA ILE A 500 6.73 1.77 -70.97
C ILE A 500 5.75 1.12 -69.97
N LEU A 501 6.23 0.30 -69.03
CA LEU A 501 5.42 -0.23 -67.93
C LEU A 501 4.98 0.88 -66.95
N GLY A 502 5.87 1.82 -66.62
CA GLY A 502 5.51 3.01 -65.83
C GLY A 502 4.45 3.87 -66.52
N GLU A 503 4.60 4.12 -67.83
CA GLU A 503 3.62 4.86 -68.64
C GLU A 503 2.25 4.14 -68.71
N LYS A 504 2.21 2.81 -68.59
CA LYS A 504 0.96 2.03 -68.48
C LYS A 504 0.30 2.06 -67.11
N VAL A 505 1.06 2.20 -66.01
CA VAL A 505 0.46 2.39 -64.67
C VAL A 505 -0.32 3.71 -64.63
N VAL A 506 0.30 4.79 -65.10
CA VAL A 506 -0.34 6.12 -65.20
C VAL A 506 -1.60 6.10 -66.08
N PHE A 507 -1.64 5.26 -67.13
CA PHE A 507 -2.85 5.08 -67.95
C PHE A 507 -4.03 4.52 -67.13
N TYR A 508 -3.81 3.44 -66.38
CA TYR A 508 -4.87 2.82 -65.57
C TYR A 508 -5.27 3.62 -64.33
N GLU A 509 -4.35 4.41 -63.76
CA GLU A 509 -4.68 5.36 -62.68
C GLU A 509 -5.64 6.45 -63.17
N ASN A 510 -5.48 6.96 -64.39
CA ASN A 510 -6.41 7.93 -64.99
C ASN A 510 -7.76 7.31 -65.41
N GLU A 511 -7.80 6.02 -65.77
CA GLU A 511 -9.04 5.33 -66.16
C GLU A 511 -9.99 5.13 -64.95
N LEU A 512 -9.44 5.03 -63.73
CA LEU A 512 -10.22 4.84 -62.51
C LEU A 512 -11.01 6.08 -62.03
N GLU A 513 -10.59 7.29 -62.42
CA GLU A 513 -11.22 8.54 -61.98
C GLU A 513 -12.45 8.95 -62.83
N SER A 514 -12.69 8.26 -63.95
CA SER A 514 -13.77 8.56 -64.91
C SER A 514 -15.16 7.97 -64.54
N LEU A 515 -15.28 7.23 -63.43
CA LEU A 515 -16.49 6.47 -63.07
C LEU A 515 -17.20 6.97 -61.78
N LYS A 516 -17.50 8.28 -61.71
CA LYS A 516 -18.08 8.89 -60.49
C LYS A 516 -19.08 10.06 -60.72
N GLY A 517 -20.31 9.78 -61.16
CA GLY A 517 -21.40 10.79 -61.14
C GLY A 517 -22.82 10.31 -61.54
N ALA A 518 -23.82 10.43 -60.63
CA ALA A 518 -25.25 10.12 -60.82
C ALA A 518 -26.18 10.88 -59.81
N ALA A 519 -27.53 10.76 -59.93
CA ALA A 519 -28.55 11.62 -59.28
C ALA A 519 -29.98 10.97 -59.25
N THR A 520 -31.05 11.37 -58.50
CA THR A 520 -31.33 12.13 -57.23
C THR A 520 -32.85 12.01 -56.89
N ALA A 521 -33.30 12.12 -55.62
CA ALA A 521 -34.72 12.28 -55.18
C ALA A 521 -34.82 12.87 -53.74
N SER A 522 -35.89 13.48 -53.17
CA SER A 522 -37.35 13.67 -53.48
C SER A 522 -38.33 12.60 -52.92
N GLU A 523 -39.55 12.87 -52.38
CA GLU A 523 -40.20 14.13 -51.90
C GLU A 523 -41.36 13.92 -50.84
N VAL A 524 -42.48 14.68 -50.87
CA VAL A 524 -43.05 15.42 -49.69
C VAL A 524 -44.58 15.72 -49.76
N THR A 525 -45.38 16.18 -48.75
CA THR A 525 -45.64 15.83 -47.31
C THR A 525 -46.98 16.54 -46.84
N HIS A 526 -47.65 16.04 -45.78
CA HIS A 526 -48.71 16.69 -44.92
C HIS A 526 -50.20 16.84 -45.40
N SER A 527 -51.11 17.05 -44.41
CA SER A 527 -52.57 17.36 -44.39
C SER A 527 -53.02 17.51 -42.89
N PRO A 528 -54.27 17.84 -42.41
CA PRO A 528 -55.55 18.28 -43.03
C PRO A 528 -56.21 19.53 -42.33
N VAL A 529 -57.54 19.78 -42.50
CA VAL A 529 -58.36 20.86 -41.85
C VAL A 529 -59.81 20.36 -41.52
N ILE A 530 -60.55 21.00 -40.58
CA ILE A 530 -61.92 20.66 -40.10
C ILE A 530 -62.78 21.95 -39.85
N ASP A 531 -64.13 21.88 -39.92
CA ASP A 531 -65.09 22.95 -39.49
C ASP A 531 -66.45 22.40 -38.94
N LEU A 532 -67.33 23.26 -38.40
CA LEU A 532 -68.47 22.99 -37.48
C LEU A 532 -69.90 23.21 -38.06
N LYS A 533 -70.96 22.54 -37.50
CA LYS A 533 -72.27 23.16 -37.10
C LYS A 533 -73.37 22.21 -36.54
N GLY A 534 -74.38 22.79 -35.84
CA GLY A 534 -75.69 22.21 -35.45
C GLY A 534 -75.67 21.40 -34.13
N PHE A 535 -76.37 21.70 -33.02
CA PHE A 535 -77.65 22.38 -32.72
C PHE A 535 -78.92 21.56 -33.08
N GLU A 536 -79.50 20.81 -32.12
CA GLU A 536 -80.87 21.02 -31.58
C GLU A 536 -81.27 20.02 -30.45
N PHE A 537 -82.46 20.20 -29.88
CA PHE A 537 -82.77 20.00 -28.44
C PHE A 537 -83.04 18.55 -27.97
N GLU A 538 -83.02 17.55 -28.85
CA GLU A 538 -83.36 16.15 -28.51
C GLU A 538 -82.25 15.40 -27.73
N ALA A 539 -81.07 16.03 -27.62
CA ALA A 539 -79.92 15.50 -26.89
C ALA A 539 -80.11 15.48 -25.35
N ALA A 540 -81.09 16.19 -24.79
CA ALA A 540 -81.21 16.35 -23.33
C ALA A 540 -81.67 15.07 -22.60
N LEU A 541 -82.60 14.30 -23.17
CA LEU A 541 -83.11 13.05 -22.57
C LEU A 541 -82.16 11.88 -22.87
N ASN A 542 -81.76 11.72 -24.13
CA ASN A 542 -80.70 10.76 -24.50
C ASN A 542 -79.39 11.00 -23.73
N GLY A 543 -79.09 12.26 -23.38
CA GLY A 543 -77.93 12.64 -22.56
C GLY A 543 -77.98 12.13 -21.11
N LEU A 544 -79.16 11.85 -20.56
CA LEU A 544 -79.30 11.29 -19.21
C LEU A 544 -79.05 9.77 -19.21
N ASP A 545 -79.69 9.03 -20.12
CA ASP A 545 -79.43 7.59 -20.26
C ASP A 545 -77.98 7.32 -20.70
N ALA A 546 -77.43 8.15 -21.60
CA ALA A 546 -76.01 8.10 -21.96
C ALA A 546 -75.08 8.50 -20.81
N ALA A 547 -75.53 9.27 -19.81
CA ALA A 547 -74.76 9.54 -18.61
C ALA A 547 -74.78 8.35 -17.64
N VAL A 548 -75.94 7.68 -17.48
CA VAL A 548 -76.04 6.43 -16.69
C VAL A 548 -75.15 5.34 -17.30
N ALA A 549 -75.25 5.10 -18.61
CA ALA A 549 -74.42 4.12 -19.31
C ALA A 549 -72.92 4.42 -19.16
N LYS A 550 -72.50 5.69 -19.25
CA LYS A 550 -71.10 6.09 -19.00
C LYS A 550 -70.65 5.89 -17.56
N VAL A 551 -71.53 6.04 -16.58
CA VAL A 551 -71.22 5.76 -15.17
C VAL A 551 -71.06 4.25 -14.93
N GLU A 552 -71.85 3.41 -15.58
CA GLU A 552 -71.71 1.95 -15.50
C GLU A 552 -70.46 1.45 -16.28
N GLU A 553 -70.17 2.01 -17.45
CA GLU A 553 -68.93 1.78 -18.20
C GLU A 553 -67.69 2.22 -17.39
N HIS A 554 -67.74 3.38 -16.72
CA HIS A 554 -66.69 3.81 -15.80
C HIS A 554 -66.56 2.89 -14.59
N ARG A 555 -67.67 2.40 -14.02
CA ARG A 555 -67.65 1.42 -12.92
C ARG A 555 -66.95 0.12 -13.36
N GLU A 556 -67.28 -0.42 -14.52
CA GLU A 556 -66.67 -1.64 -15.04
C GLU A 556 -65.19 -1.43 -15.41
N CYS A 557 -64.85 -0.28 -16.00
CA CYS A 557 -63.47 0.15 -16.25
C CYS A 557 -62.65 0.23 -14.95
N VAL A 558 -63.20 0.84 -13.89
CA VAL A 558 -62.56 0.91 -12.57
C VAL A 558 -62.39 -0.48 -11.97
N VAL A 559 -63.40 -1.35 -12.01
CA VAL A 559 -63.31 -2.74 -11.52
C VAL A 559 -62.24 -3.55 -12.28
N LYS A 560 -62.15 -3.39 -13.60
CA LYS A 560 -61.13 -4.01 -14.45
C LYS A 560 -59.72 -3.51 -14.11
N ASN A 561 -59.56 -2.20 -13.89
CA ASN A 561 -58.28 -1.60 -13.49
C ASN A 561 -57.86 -2.03 -12.07
N VAL A 562 -58.78 -2.06 -11.11
CA VAL A 562 -58.53 -2.57 -9.74
C VAL A 562 -58.16 -4.06 -9.78
N SER A 563 -58.81 -4.86 -10.62
CA SER A 563 -58.45 -6.28 -10.80
C SER A 563 -57.05 -6.44 -11.39
N LYS A 564 -56.68 -5.62 -12.39
CA LYS A 564 -55.31 -5.59 -12.97
C LYS A 564 -54.27 -5.22 -11.93
N MET A 565 -54.51 -4.16 -11.16
CA MET A 565 -53.64 -3.74 -10.05
C MET A 565 -53.52 -4.82 -8.96
N LEU A 566 -54.59 -5.56 -8.67
CA LEU A 566 -54.57 -6.67 -7.69
C LEU A 566 -53.65 -7.81 -8.15
N TYR A 567 -53.68 -8.18 -9.44
CA TYR A 567 -52.74 -9.17 -10.00
C TYR A 567 -51.29 -8.65 -9.99
N GLU A 568 -51.06 -7.39 -10.32
CA GLU A 568 -49.73 -6.76 -10.29
C GLU A 568 -49.14 -6.72 -8.87
N VAL A 569 -49.96 -6.36 -7.86
CA VAL A 569 -49.57 -6.38 -6.45
C VAL A 569 -49.33 -7.79 -5.94
N GLN A 570 -50.15 -8.77 -6.31
CA GLN A 570 -49.93 -10.17 -5.91
C GLN A 570 -48.68 -10.76 -6.57
N PHE A 571 -48.40 -10.44 -7.85
CA PHE A 571 -47.16 -10.80 -8.52
C PHE A 571 -45.93 -10.19 -7.82
N ALA A 572 -45.97 -8.88 -7.50
CA ALA A 572 -44.88 -8.21 -6.80
C ALA A 572 -44.63 -8.82 -5.40
N LYS A 573 -45.70 -9.17 -4.68
CA LYS A 573 -45.64 -9.87 -3.38
C LYS A 573 -45.01 -11.26 -3.49
N ASP A 574 -45.35 -12.05 -4.50
CA ASP A 574 -44.76 -13.38 -4.69
C ASP A 574 -43.31 -13.30 -5.20
N TRP A 575 -42.97 -12.28 -6.00
CA TRP A 575 -41.59 -11.97 -6.39
C TRP A 575 -40.72 -11.59 -5.17
N ILE A 576 -41.21 -10.70 -4.29
CA ILE A 576 -40.55 -10.35 -3.02
C ILE A 576 -40.39 -11.60 -2.13
N LYS A 577 -41.42 -12.47 -2.08
CA LYS A 577 -41.38 -13.72 -1.31
C LYS A 577 -40.29 -14.66 -1.83
N ASN A 578 -40.15 -14.81 -3.14
CA ASN A 578 -39.09 -15.62 -3.74
C ASN A 578 -37.70 -15.02 -3.50
N MET A 579 -37.53 -13.72 -3.75
CA MET A 579 -36.29 -12.99 -3.47
C MET A 579 -35.86 -13.12 -2.00
N ASN A 580 -36.79 -13.09 -1.03
CA ASN A 580 -36.45 -13.30 0.38
C ASN A 580 -35.95 -14.73 0.71
N VAL A 581 -36.34 -15.75 -0.07
CA VAL A 581 -35.81 -17.12 0.07
C VAL A 581 -34.40 -17.21 -0.53
N GLU A 582 -34.19 -16.65 -1.72
CA GLU A 582 -32.88 -16.61 -2.37
C GLU A 582 -31.87 -15.76 -1.59
N MET A 583 -32.28 -14.59 -1.09
CA MET A 583 -31.50 -13.71 -0.21
C MET A 583 -31.10 -14.43 1.08
N LYS A 584 -31.97 -15.28 1.62
CA LYS A 584 -31.63 -16.11 2.78
C LYS A 584 -30.61 -17.20 2.43
N GLN A 585 -30.82 -17.96 1.36
CA GLN A 585 -29.84 -18.96 0.91
C GLN A 585 -28.48 -18.35 0.59
N LEU A 586 -28.46 -17.17 -0.05
CA LEU A 586 -27.24 -16.42 -0.33
C LEU A 586 -26.55 -16.00 0.97
N LYS A 587 -27.30 -15.55 1.98
CA LYS A 587 -26.73 -15.26 3.31
C LYS A 587 -26.18 -16.52 3.98
N ASP A 588 -26.96 -17.59 4.04
CA ASP A 588 -26.53 -18.86 4.66
C ASP A 588 -25.24 -19.39 3.98
N ASN A 589 -25.09 -19.20 2.65
CA ASN A 589 -23.87 -19.51 1.89
C ASN A 589 -22.70 -18.55 2.21
N VAL A 590 -22.94 -17.24 2.34
CA VAL A 590 -21.91 -16.27 2.72
C VAL A 590 -21.40 -16.54 4.14
N ASP A 591 -22.29 -16.76 5.11
CA ASP A 591 -21.94 -17.08 6.49
C ASP A 591 -21.11 -18.39 6.54
N CYS A 592 -21.50 -19.41 5.75
CA CYS A 592 -20.72 -20.65 5.57
C CYS A 592 -19.31 -20.38 5.02
N LEU A 593 -19.19 -19.64 3.91
CA LEU A 593 -17.90 -19.29 3.31
C LEU A 593 -17.01 -18.46 4.25
N THR A 594 -17.59 -17.57 5.06
CA THR A 594 -16.87 -16.82 6.09
C THR A 594 -16.30 -17.74 7.16
N THR A 595 -17.05 -18.74 7.66
CA THR A 595 -16.50 -19.71 8.63
C THR A 595 -15.36 -20.55 8.03
N LEU A 596 -15.46 -20.94 6.76
CA LEU A 596 -14.42 -21.69 6.07
C LEU A 596 -13.16 -20.84 5.80
N LEU A 597 -13.33 -19.56 5.49
CA LEU A 597 -12.23 -18.60 5.33
C LEU A 597 -11.46 -18.45 6.65
N ASN A 598 -12.16 -18.24 7.77
CA ASN A 598 -11.54 -18.10 9.09
C ASN A 598 -10.74 -19.37 9.47
N GLN A 599 -11.31 -20.57 9.25
CA GLN A 599 -10.60 -21.84 9.47
C GLN A 599 -9.35 -21.97 8.59
N LYS A 600 -9.34 -21.39 7.38
CA LYS A 600 -8.18 -21.38 6.49
C LYS A 600 -7.14 -20.35 6.90
N GLU A 601 -7.55 -19.22 7.47
CA GLU A 601 -6.64 -18.24 8.05
C GLU A 601 -5.94 -18.79 9.30
N GLU A 602 -6.67 -19.47 10.20
CA GLU A 602 -6.10 -20.19 11.35
C GLU A 602 -5.10 -21.27 10.90
N GLN A 603 -5.43 -22.07 9.88
CA GLN A 603 -4.50 -23.04 9.30
C GLN A 603 -3.26 -22.36 8.69
N GLY A 604 -3.42 -21.19 8.05
CA GLY A 604 -2.32 -20.39 7.53
C GLY A 604 -1.41 -19.81 8.61
N LEU A 605 -1.97 -19.39 9.75
CA LEU A 605 -1.19 -18.95 10.92
C LEU A 605 -0.40 -20.10 11.54
N LEU A 606 -1.03 -21.27 11.76
CA LEU A 606 -0.36 -22.47 12.27
C LEU A 606 0.73 -23.02 11.34
N LEU A 607 0.61 -22.79 10.02
CA LEU A 607 1.67 -23.13 9.07
C LEU A 607 2.81 -22.11 9.08
N ARG A 608 2.52 -20.80 9.19
CA ARG A 608 3.55 -19.76 9.33
C ARG A 608 4.40 -19.94 10.59
N ASP A 609 3.78 -20.23 11.73
CA ASP A 609 4.52 -20.53 12.98
C ASP A 609 5.44 -21.75 12.81
N LYS A 610 4.96 -22.85 12.20
CA LYS A 610 5.79 -24.02 11.91
C LYS A 610 6.95 -23.72 10.97
N VAL A 611 6.74 -22.91 9.93
CA VAL A 611 7.80 -22.48 9.00
C VAL A 611 8.85 -21.66 9.75
N TRP A 612 8.45 -20.67 10.54
CA TRP A 612 9.36 -19.83 11.33
C TRP A 612 10.22 -20.65 12.32
N ASN A 613 9.59 -21.60 13.02
CA ASN A 613 10.32 -22.52 13.91
C ASN A 613 11.32 -23.41 13.14
N LEU A 614 10.96 -23.89 11.94
CA LEU A 614 11.87 -24.66 11.08
C LEU A 614 13.04 -23.80 10.56
N GLU A 615 12.78 -22.58 10.09
CA GLU A 615 13.80 -21.62 9.66
C GLU A 615 14.80 -21.32 10.78
N ALA A 616 14.32 -21.15 12.02
CA ALA A 616 15.18 -20.99 13.19
C ALA A 616 16.08 -22.22 13.43
N THR A 617 15.54 -23.45 13.28
CA THR A 617 16.36 -24.67 13.39
C THR A 617 17.39 -24.80 12.27
N VAL A 618 17.02 -24.52 11.01
CA VAL A 618 17.92 -24.58 9.85
C VAL A 618 19.03 -23.53 9.95
N SER A 619 18.73 -22.33 10.48
CA SER A 619 19.72 -21.29 10.75
C SER A 619 20.75 -21.74 11.81
N LYS A 620 20.28 -22.39 12.88
CA LYS A 620 21.15 -22.98 13.92
C LYS A 620 22.02 -24.11 13.37
N GLU A 621 21.44 -25.05 12.62
CA GLU A 621 22.18 -26.13 11.95
C GLU A 621 23.20 -25.59 10.93
N GLY A 622 22.88 -24.52 10.22
CA GLY A 622 23.80 -23.81 9.32
C GLY A 622 25.04 -23.27 10.06
N GLY A 623 24.83 -22.66 11.22
CA GLY A 623 25.92 -22.20 12.10
C GLY A 623 26.77 -23.35 12.66
N GLU A 624 26.14 -24.44 13.11
CA GLU A 624 26.85 -25.64 13.59
C GLU A 624 27.65 -26.32 12.47
N LYS A 625 27.08 -26.42 11.26
CA LYS A 625 27.76 -26.92 10.07
C LYS A 625 28.96 -26.06 9.67
N LEU A 626 28.83 -24.73 9.73
CA LEU A 626 29.94 -23.81 9.46
C LEU A 626 31.09 -23.99 10.47
N ASN A 627 30.76 -24.18 11.76
CA ASN A 627 31.73 -24.48 12.80
C ASN A 627 32.43 -25.83 12.57
N LEU A 628 31.69 -26.87 12.15
CA LEU A 628 32.26 -28.17 11.77
C LEU A 628 33.18 -28.06 10.54
N THR A 629 32.78 -27.35 9.48
CA THR A 629 33.64 -27.10 8.31
C THR A 629 34.91 -26.36 8.70
N ASN A 630 34.84 -25.37 9.59
CA ASN A 630 36.01 -24.68 10.11
C ASN A 630 36.94 -25.59 10.94
N ALA A 631 36.38 -26.54 11.69
CA ALA A 631 37.17 -27.55 12.42
C ALA A 631 37.84 -28.55 11.46
N VAL A 632 37.15 -29.02 10.42
CA VAL A 632 37.71 -29.89 9.37
C VAL A 632 38.85 -29.18 8.64
N ASN A 633 38.65 -27.94 8.19
CA ASN A 633 39.69 -27.10 7.56
C ASN A 633 40.94 -26.90 8.46
N GLN A 634 40.81 -26.96 9.79
CA GLN A 634 41.95 -26.95 10.70
C GLN A 634 42.62 -28.32 10.86
N LEU A 635 41.86 -29.41 10.78
CA LEU A 635 42.39 -30.78 10.81
C LEU A 635 43.15 -31.10 9.52
N GLU A 636 42.62 -30.75 8.35
CA GLU A 636 43.30 -30.89 7.05
C GLU A 636 44.65 -30.18 7.04
N LYS A 637 44.72 -28.93 7.54
CA LYS A 637 45.98 -28.17 7.68
C LYS A 637 46.98 -28.82 8.64
N LYS A 638 46.51 -29.58 9.63
CA LYS A 638 47.37 -30.38 10.53
C LYS A 638 47.83 -31.67 9.84
N VAL A 639 46.95 -32.35 9.11
CA VAL A 639 47.26 -33.56 8.32
C VAL A 639 48.31 -33.24 7.26
N ALA A 640 48.10 -32.24 6.41
CA ALA A 640 49.07 -31.83 5.39
C ALA A 640 50.46 -31.44 5.98
N LYS A 641 50.50 -30.90 7.20
CA LYS A 641 51.76 -30.64 7.91
C LYS A 641 52.42 -31.94 8.40
N LEU A 642 51.65 -32.90 8.90
CA LEU A 642 52.15 -34.22 9.31
C LEU A 642 52.63 -35.04 8.11
N GLU A 643 51.91 -35.02 6.99
CA GLU A 643 52.30 -35.66 5.72
C GLU A 643 53.62 -35.08 5.20
N LYS A 644 53.79 -33.75 5.20
CA LYS A 644 55.07 -33.14 4.85
C LYS A 644 56.20 -33.60 5.77
N ASN A 645 55.99 -33.57 7.09
CA ASN A 645 56.97 -34.01 8.06
C ASN A 645 57.34 -35.50 7.90
N LEU A 646 56.37 -36.34 7.54
CA LEU A 646 56.56 -37.77 7.29
C LEU A 646 57.39 -37.98 6.02
N LYS A 647 57.06 -37.28 4.92
CA LYS A 647 57.84 -37.36 3.68
C LYS A 647 59.29 -36.89 3.88
N GLU A 648 59.52 -35.82 4.64
CA GLU A 648 60.85 -35.34 5.01
C GLU A 648 61.62 -36.40 5.84
N LYS A 649 60.93 -37.22 6.64
CA LYS A 649 61.52 -38.32 7.39
C LYS A 649 61.81 -39.56 6.54
N ASP A 650 60.99 -39.84 5.53
CA ASP A 650 61.27 -40.90 4.55
C ASP A 650 62.47 -40.53 3.65
N GLU A 651 62.54 -39.28 3.18
CA GLU A 651 63.69 -38.76 2.43
C GLU A 651 64.99 -38.78 3.27
N ASP A 652 64.92 -38.45 4.56
CA ASP A 652 66.02 -38.64 5.54
C ASP A 652 66.46 -40.12 5.61
N LEU A 653 65.50 -41.05 5.75
CA LEU A 653 65.72 -42.48 5.90
C LEU A 653 66.33 -43.12 4.65
N ASP A 654 65.88 -42.73 3.45
CA ASP A 654 66.49 -43.17 2.19
C ASP A 654 67.91 -42.64 2.03
N SER A 655 68.17 -41.39 2.44
CA SER A 655 69.54 -40.85 2.48
C SER A 655 70.45 -41.64 3.43
N LEU A 656 69.91 -42.10 4.57
CA LEU A 656 70.61 -42.95 5.52
C LEU A 656 70.77 -44.38 5.00
N GLY A 657 69.80 -44.87 4.22
CA GLY A 657 69.86 -46.12 3.47
C GLY A 657 71.03 -46.13 2.50
N GLU A 658 71.19 -45.08 1.68
CA GLU A 658 72.32 -45.00 0.75
C GLU A 658 73.66 -44.81 1.47
N LYS A 659 73.73 -43.99 2.53
CA LYS A 659 74.94 -43.88 3.37
C LYS A 659 75.37 -45.23 3.95
N LYS A 660 74.40 -46.09 4.34
CA LYS A 660 74.67 -47.48 4.77
C LYS A 660 75.11 -48.38 3.61
N ARG A 661 74.47 -48.29 2.44
CA ARG A 661 74.87 -49.05 1.24
C ARG A 661 76.29 -48.69 0.78
N GLU A 662 76.63 -47.41 0.78
CA GLU A 662 77.99 -46.91 0.53
C GLU A 662 78.99 -47.46 1.56
N ALA A 663 78.71 -47.33 2.86
CA ALA A 663 79.59 -47.87 3.90
C ALA A 663 79.84 -49.39 3.77
N ILE A 664 78.83 -50.16 3.36
CA ILE A 664 78.97 -51.59 3.05
C ILE A 664 79.85 -51.79 1.79
N ARG A 665 79.63 -51.03 0.71
CA ARG A 665 80.44 -51.10 -0.51
C ARG A 665 81.92 -50.78 -0.24
N GLN A 666 82.20 -49.75 0.57
CA GLN A 666 83.57 -49.41 1.01
C GLN A 666 84.18 -50.53 1.88
N LEU A 667 83.41 -51.12 2.81
CA LEU A 667 83.89 -52.24 3.63
C LEU A 667 84.23 -53.47 2.78
N CYS A 668 83.41 -53.79 1.76
CA CYS A 668 83.69 -54.88 0.82
C CYS A 668 85.00 -54.66 0.06
N LEU A 669 85.25 -53.46 -0.48
CA LEU A 669 86.51 -53.13 -1.16
C LEU A 669 87.74 -53.29 -0.24
N VAL A 670 87.62 -52.89 1.03
CA VAL A 670 88.67 -53.09 2.04
C VAL A 670 88.90 -54.59 2.30
N VAL A 671 87.84 -55.38 2.47
CA VAL A 671 87.94 -56.85 2.66
C VAL A 671 88.58 -57.53 1.45
N GLU A 672 88.24 -57.12 0.23
CA GLU A 672 88.84 -57.65 -1.01
C GLU A 672 90.32 -57.29 -1.14
N PHE A 673 90.69 -56.02 -0.89
CA PHE A 673 92.10 -55.60 -0.84
C PHE A 673 92.92 -56.38 0.18
N HIS A 674 92.38 -56.62 1.38
CA HIS A 674 93.02 -57.45 2.39
C HIS A 674 93.11 -58.92 1.96
N ARG A 675 92.05 -59.48 1.36
CA ARG A 675 92.02 -60.85 0.83
C ARG A 675 93.08 -61.05 -0.24
N ASP A 676 93.22 -60.13 -1.19
CA ASP A 676 94.19 -60.24 -2.26
C ASP A 676 95.62 -59.99 -1.81
N ARG A 677 95.86 -59.09 -0.85
CA ARG A 677 97.18 -58.98 -0.22
C ARG A 677 97.54 -60.25 0.55
N CYS A 678 96.60 -60.90 1.22
CA CYS A 678 96.80 -62.21 1.85
C CYS A 678 97.06 -63.32 0.81
N ASN A 679 96.30 -63.35 -0.30
CA ASN A 679 96.52 -64.28 -1.42
C ASN A 679 97.92 -64.11 -2.04
N TYR A 680 98.37 -62.87 -2.23
CA TYR A 680 99.69 -62.54 -2.75
C TYR A 680 100.82 -62.97 -1.82
N LEU A 681 100.70 -62.66 -0.51
CA LEU A 681 101.65 -63.11 0.51
C LEU A 681 101.70 -64.65 0.61
N MET A 682 100.55 -65.32 0.53
CA MET A 682 100.49 -66.78 0.47
C MET A 682 101.19 -67.35 -0.76
N LYS A 683 101.01 -66.75 -1.96
CA LYS A 683 101.73 -67.13 -3.18
C LYS A 683 103.25 -66.94 -3.05
N LEU A 684 103.72 -65.86 -2.40
CA LEU A 684 105.14 -65.67 -2.09
C LEU A 684 105.67 -66.76 -1.15
N VAL A 685 104.93 -67.10 -0.09
CA VAL A 685 105.32 -68.13 0.88
C VAL A 685 105.31 -69.54 0.27
N THR A 686 104.34 -69.89 -0.59
CA THR A 686 104.35 -71.18 -1.29
C THR A 686 105.48 -71.26 -2.30
N ASN A 687 105.74 -70.21 -3.07
CA ASN A 687 106.89 -70.17 -4.00
C ASN A 687 108.23 -70.31 -3.25
N MET A 688 108.39 -69.66 -2.09
CA MET A 688 109.57 -69.85 -1.23
C MET A 688 109.68 -71.28 -0.68
N ARG A 689 108.57 -71.95 -0.35
CA ARG A 689 108.57 -73.38 0.03
C ARG A 689 108.93 -74.31 -1.14
N VAL A 690 108.49 -74.01 -2.36
CA VAL A 690 108.83 -74.78 -3.57
C VAL A 690 110.31 -74.63 -3.91
N ASN A 691 110.87 -73.42 -3.82
CA ASN A 691 112.30 -73.19 -4.05
C ASN A 691 113.19 -73.83 -2.97
N LYS A 692 112.68 -74.03 -1.74
CA LYS A 692 113.33 -74.87 -0.71
C LYS A 692 113.19 -76.38 -0.92
N LYS A 693 112.44 -76.85 -1.94
CA LYS A 693 112.35 -78.26 -2.37
C LYS A 693 113.09 -78.54 -3.70
N LYS A 694 113.79 -77.54 -4.25
CA LYS A 694 114.67 -77.67 -5.44
C LYS A 694 116.14 -77.38 -5.09
N LYS A 695 116.54 -77.77 -3.87
CA LYS A 695 117.90 -77.72 -3.32
C LYS A 695 118.12 -78.95 -2.46
#